data_AF-A0A928IN82-F1
#
_entry.id   AF-A0A928IN82-F1
#
_cell.length_a   1.000
_cell.length_b   1.000
_cell.length_c   1.000
_cell.angle_alpha   90.00
_cell.angle_beta   90.00
_cell.angle_gamma   90.00
#
_symmetry.space_group_name_H-M   'P 1'
#
loop_
_entity.id
_entity.type
_entity.pdbx_description
1 polymer ?
#
loop_
_entity_poly.entity_id
_entity_poly.type
_entity_poly.pdbx_seq_one_letter_code
_entity_poly.pdbx_strand_id
1 'polypeptide(L)'
;MKKLLAILLAAMMLISGLVACKDKNTTDGNSGETSADDSSSSTTDSSVLIFKKGEPSKYRIIYHESLPSLLKSKVQGVDYTAEQKFKLDIETSILFPNFENSDVSEFEILFGDTKREESISAKEELLGKAKNEYAIKLFENGKIAVVASNDSSLEKAIDYFLSSFISNNTTDELRLEKDFVYYVDLGSVSKYSWSLSGIPEYKGGTLNTRVYNKGTNRTMISSGGRVQVVSETNITEFNQYLAELDAAGYEKIASHAIANNVYAQYYNGKNLVYAYFTATESEARIILDSASIPLKEFNYTYTAKEGDTSAFYQYAMMYNPGGQGGQDSTTRLWENASLFDIIKLADNSVILLDGGWEPMATDKAVEECLKFLREITGTPEGEKVRVAAIYLTHFHEDHLAFTQKLVEQHSEEIEVERLMHNLLAGSSNGAFARFGKSLMEKFPTLKFIQLHTGQKIQLADATFEVLFTHEDLYTRTDLPLKSINTFDQNNSSTMLKMTMNGRTFLLTGDWSGGHEDRDKYEYKGMEASLLNAMKLSDGTSYLKCDVLQIPHHAINDWIDNFIKAVDPDIAFIPQQDASFDQLAHDCFKNNVKALNSIGVTNENIFFSGRYTYGITVALDGTMTLSYRGIAGYDDAYKTLVLDKYEPFHEPQSGVVPFK
;
A
#
# COMPACT_ATOMS: atom_id res chain seq x y z
N MET A 1 9.23 -45.90 -41.05
CA MET A 1 7.76 -45.73 -40.97
C MET A 1 6.93 -46.93 -41.52
N LYS A 2 7.35 -48.20 -41.31
CA LYS A 2 6.52 -49.38 -41.66
C LYS A 2 6.52 -50.49 -40.59
N LYS A 3 7.07 -50.24 -39.39
CA LYS A 3 7.05 -51.19 -38.26
C LYS A 3 6.24 -50.73 -37.04
N LEU A 4 5.76 -49.48 -37.00
CA LEU A 4 4.84 -49.00 -35.95
C LEU A 4 3.35 -49.21 -36.27
N LEU A 5 2.98 -49.46 -37.54
CA LEU A 5 1.59 -49.65 -37.93
C LEU A 5 1.06 -51.08 -37.68
N ALA A 6 1.94 -52.04 -37.41
CA ALA A 6 1.57 -53.45 -37.22
C ALA A 6 1.27 -53.83 -35.76
N ILE A 7 1.66 -52.98 -34.79
CA ILE A 7 1.44 -53.25 -33.36
C ILE A 7 0.10 -52.67 -32.89
N LEU A 8 -0.40 -51.60 -33.51
CA LEU A 8 -1.71 -51.01 -33.18
C LEU A 8 -2.92 -51.84 -33.69
N LEU A 9 -2.72 -52.72 -34.67
CA LEU A 9 -3.78 -53.55 -35.26
C LEU A 9 -4.02 -54.88 -34.53
N ALA A 10 -3.12 -55.28 -33.62
CA ALA A 10 -3.25 -56.52 -32.85
C ALA A 10 -3.98 -56.35 -31.50
N ALA A 11 -4.16 -55.11 -31.02
CA ALA A 11 -4.81 -54.84 -29.73
C ALA A 11 -6.33 -54.53 -29.83
N MET A 12 -6.87 -54.33 -31.05
CA MET A 12 -8.29 -53.99 -31.27
C MET A 12 -9.21 -55.19 -31.60
N MET A 13 -8.73 -56.44 -31.55
CA MET A 13 -9.55 -57.63 -31.89
C MET A 13 -9.73 -58.64 -30.74
N LEU A 14 -9.70 -58.24 -29.47
CA LEU A 14 -9.76 -59.21 -28.36
C LEU A 14 -10.80 -59.00 -27.27
N ILE A 15 -11.76 -58.08 -27.39
CA ILE A 15 -12.90 -58.03 -26.45
C ILE A 15 -14.20 -57.74 -27.19
N SER A 16 -14.68 -58.74 -27.92
CA SER A 16 -16.11 -58.90 -28.18
C SER A 16 -16.46 -60.37 -28.01
N GLY A 17 -17.24 -60.69 -26.97
CA GLY A 17 -17.92 -61.98 -26.84
C GLY A 17 -17.94 -62.60 -25.45
N LEU A 18 -19.18 -62.70 -24.94
CA LEU A 18 -19.68 -63.75 -24.02
C LEU A 18 -19.34 -63.51 -22.52
N VAL A 19 -20.26 -63.61 -21.56
CA VAL A 19 -21.29 -64.64 -21.34
C VAL A 19 -22.47 -64.10 -20.52
N ALA A 20 -23.66 -64.63 -20.81
CA ALA A 20 -24.93 -64.43 -20.12
C ALA A 20 -25.22 -65.55 -19.08
N CYS A 21 -26.01 -65.18 -18.04
CA CYS A 21 -27.01 -65.96 -17.27
C CYS A 21 -26.66 -67.31 -16.61
N LYS A 22 -26.88 -67.44 -15.27
CA LYS A 22 -28.07 -68.07 -14.64
C LYS A 22 -27.92 -68.35 -13.12
N ASP A 23 -28.93 -67.89 -12.35
CA ASP A 23 -29.83 -68.61 -11.42
C ASP A 23 -29.31 -69.69 -10.43
N LYS A 24 -29.55 -69.52 -9.10
CA LYS A 24 -30.81 -69.89 -8.36
C LYS A 24 -30.59 -70.38 -6.90
N ASN A 25 -31.63 -70.08 -6.09
CA ASN A 25 -32.25 -70.87 -4.99
C ASN A 25 -31.77 -70.68 -3.52
N THR A 26 -32.59 -70.07 -2.63
CA THR A 26 -33.64 -70.62 -1.69
C THR A 26 -33.06 -70.83 -0.27
N THR A 27 -33.67 -70.58 0.90
CA THR A 27 -35.04 -70.26 1.38
C THR A 27 -34.99 -69.93 2.90
N ASP A 28 -36.08 -69.32 3.39
CA ASP A 28 -36.71 -69.39 4.74
C ASP A 28 -36.27 -68.50 5.92
N GLY A 29 -37.27 -67.84 6.54
CA GLY A 29 -37.23 -67.41 7.95
C GLY A 29 -38.00 -66.14 8.32
N ASN A 30 -39.31 -66.26 8.57
CA ASN A 30 -40.28 -65.23 8.93
C ASN A 30 -40.10 -64.59 10.34
N SER A 31 -40.29 -63.26 10.49
CA SER A 31 -41.25 -62.62 11.43
C SER A 31 -41.11 -61.08 11.42
N GLY A 32 -42.25 -60.37 11.39
CA GLY A 32 -42.37 -58.93 11.12
C GLY A 32 -41.86 -57.98 12.22
N GLU A 33 -41.66 -56.72 11.86
CA GLU A 33 -42.59 -55.63 12.16
C GLU A 33 -42.21 -54.36 11.38
N THR A 34 -43.22 -53.54 11.15
CA THR A 34 -43.30 -52.36 10.30
C THR A 34 -42.34 -51.22 10.63
N SER A 35 -41.72 -50.61 9.62
CA SER A 35 -41.70 -49.15 9.41
C SER A 35 -41.15 -48.82 8.01
N ALA A 36 -41.72 -47.78 7.41
CA ALA A 36 -41.56 -47.40 6.02
C ALA A 36 -40.14 -46.91 5.68
N ASP A 37 -39.56 -47.47 4.63
CA ASP A 37 -38.44 -46.88 3.90
C ASP A 37 -38.96 -46.54 2.49
N ASP A 38 -39.11 -45.24 2.24
CA ASP A 38 -39.44 -44.73 0.92
C ASP A 38 -38.15 -44.68 0.09
N SER A 39 -38.22 -45.30 -1.08
CA SER A 39 -37.09 -45.64 -1.92
C SER A 39 -36.30 -44.42 -2.39
N SER A 40 -35.02 -44.35 -2.05
CA SER A 40 -34.04 -43.50 -2.72
C SER A 40 -33.81 -44.00 -4.15
N SER A 41 -34.26 -43.23 -5.15
CA SER A 41 -33.73 -43.33 -6.50
C SER A 41 -32.34 -42.71 -6.53
N SER A 42 -31.31 -43.56 -6.50
CA SER A 42 -29.92 -43.17 -6.68
C SER A 42 -29.70 -42.68 -8.11
N THR A 43 -29.83 -41.37 -8.31
CA THR A 43 -29.09 -40.69 -9.36
C THR A 43 -27.66 -40.55 -8.84
N THR A 44 -26.72 -41.21 -9.51
CA THR A 44 -25.29 -41.07 -9.22
C THR A 44 -24.89 -39.61 -9.49
N ASP A 45 -24.78 -38.81 -8.43
CA ASP A 45 -24.23 -37.44 -8.51
C ASP A 45 -22.77 -37.55 -9.00
N SER A 46 -22.49 -37.02 -10.20
CA SER A 46 -21.17 -37.01 -10.83
C SER A 46 -20.24 -35.96 -10.23
N SER A 47 -20.79 -35.07 -9.40
CA SER A 47 -20.10 -33.93 -8.80
C SER A 47 -19.98 -34.07 -7.28
N VAL A 48 -19.01 -33.36 -6.70
CA VAL A 48 -18.80 -33.21 -5.26
C VAL A 48 -19.10 -31.77 -4.89
N LEU A 49 -19.98 -31.59 -3.89
CA LEU A 49 -20.26 -30.28 -3.30
C LEU A 49 -19.08 -29.83 -2.45
N ILE A 50 -18.53 -28.66 -2.77
CA ILE A 50 -17.42 -28.04 -2.04
C ILE A 50 -17.97 -26.98 -1.07
N PHE A 51 -18.68 -25.99 -1.61
CA PHE A 51 -19.30 -24.91 -0.84
C PHE A 51 -20.77 -24.75 -1.20
N LYS A 52 -21.57 -24.35 -0.22
CA LYS A 52 -22.96 -23.96 -0.41
C LYS A 52 -23.27 -22.74 0.43
N LYS A 53 -23.94 -21.77 -0.19
CA LYS A 53 -24.15 -20.47 0.43
C LYS A 53 -25.02 -20.55 1.68
N GLY A 54 -24.52 -20.01 2.79
CA GLY A 54 -25.19 -20.00 4.08
C GLY A 54 -25.16 -21.33 4.84
N GLU A 55 -24.44 -22.34 4.33
CA GLU A 55 -24.18 -23.59 5.06
C GLU A 55 -22.73 -23.61 5.57
N PRO A 56 -22.45 -24.15 6.77
CA PRO A 56 -21.09 -24.30 7.27
C PRO A 56 -20.21 -25.09 6.30
N SER A 57 -18.97 -24.63 6.09
CA SER A 57 -18.01 -25.36 5.28
C SER A 57 -17.59 -26.65 5.99
N LYS A 58 -17.49 -27.74 5.23
CA LYS A 58 -16.81 -28.97 5.69
C LYS A 58 -15.30 -28.93 5.42
N TYR A 59 -14.87 -28.07 4.50
CA TYR A 59 -13.49 -27.96 4.06
C TYR A 59 -12.69 -27.06 4.99
N ARG A 60 -11.45 -27.46 5.25
CA ARG A 60 -10.39 -26.62 5.85
C ARG A 60 -9.35 -26.23 4.81
N ILE A 61 -8.81 -25.01 4.90
CA ILE A 61 -7.70 -24.58 4.03
C ILE A 61 -6.37 -24.85 4.73
N ILE A 62 -5.48 -25.55 4.05
CA ILE A 62 -4.20 -26.00 4.61
C ILE A 62 -3.03 -25.54 3.72
N TYR A 63 -2.01 -24.96 4.34
CA TYR A 63 -0.73 -24.67 3.70
C TYR A 63 0.43 -24.80 4.70
N HIS A 64 1.65 -24.99 4.19
CA HIS A 64 2.84 -25.14 5.03
C HIS A 64 3.40 -23.78 5.49
N GLU A 65 3.95 -23.70 6.70
CA GLU A 65 4.52 -22.48 7.28
C GLU A 65 5.70 -21.93 6.46
N SER A 66 6.42 -22.80 5.76
CA SER A 66 7.52 -22.38 4.87
C SER A 66 7.04 -21.72 3.57
N LEU A 67 5.74 -21.68 3.31
CA LEU A 67 5.20 -21.00 2.13
C LEU A 67 5.57 -19.50 2.19
N PRO A 68 6.03 -18.88 1.10
CA PRO A 68 6.30 -17.43 1.08
C PRO A 68 5.10 -16.59 1.54
N SER A 69 5.33 -15.51 2.30
CA SER A 69 4.25 -14.68 2.87
C SER A 69 3.26 -14.14 1.82
N LEU A 70 3.73 -13.84 0.61
CA LEU A 70 2.85 -13.46 -0.51
C LEU A 70 1.84 -14.55 -0.85
N LEU A 71 2.31 -15.79 -0.94
CA LEU A 71 1.46 -16.94 -1.23
C LEU A 71 0.55 -17.26 -0.04
N LYS A 72 1.02 -17.10 1.21
CA LYS A 72 0.15 -17.18 2.40
C LYS A 72 -1.01 -16.18 2.32
N SER A 73 -0.71 -14.91 2.00
CA SER A 73 -1.74 -13.87 1.85
C SER A 73 -2.72 -14.18 0.73
N LYS A 74 -2.27 -14.77 -0.39
CA LYS A 74 -3.17 -15.21 -1.47
C LYS A 74 -4.04 -16.39 -1.06
N VAL A 75 -3.52 -17.34 -0.29
CA VAL A 75 -4.31 -18.43 0.27
C VAL A 75 -5.34 -17.89 1.29
N GLN A 76 -4.98 -16.92 2.11
CA GLN A 76 -5.93 -16.20 2.97
C GLN A 76 -6.98 -15.42 2.16
N GLY A 77 -6.61 -14.91 0.98
CA GLY A 77 -7.54 -14.28 0.04
C GLY A 77 -8.58 -15.25 -0.53
N VAL A 78 -8.22 -16.54 -0.70
CA VAL A 78 -9.15 -17.61 -1.05
C VAL A 78 -10.20 -17.80 0.02
N ASP A 79 -9.77 -17.90 1.27
CA ASP A 79 -10.62 -18.00 2.47
C ASP A 79 -11.59 -16.82 2.54
N TYR A 80 -11.06 -15.60 2.67
CA TYR A 80 -11.84 -14.38 2.77
C TYR A 80 -12.87 -14.23 1.64
N THR A 81 -12.48 -14.50 0.40
CA THR A 81 -13.40 -14.37 -0.74
C THR A 81 -14.50 -15.43 -0.70
N ALA A 82 -14.19 -16.65 -0.25
CA ALA A 82 -15.18 -17.70 -0.06
C ALA A 82 -16.18 -17.32 1.05
N GLU A 83 -15.70 -16.80 2.19
CA GLU A 83 -16.55 -16.32 3.29
C GLU A 83 -17.51 -15.24 2.81
N GLN A 84 -17.03 -14.23 2.09
CA GLN A 84 -17.89 -13.13 1.61
C GLN A 84 -18.93 -13.61 0.61
N LYS A 85 -18.55 -14.53 -0.28
CA LYS A 85 -19.40 -14.96 -1.38
C LYS A 85 -20.43 -15.99 -0.96
N PHE A 86 -19.99 -17.01 -0.25
CA PHE A 86 -20.81 -18.12 0.19
C PHE A 86 -21.34 -17.92 1.61
N LYS A 87 -20.99 -16.83 2.31
CA LYS A 87 -21.48 -16.55 3.68
C LYS A 87 -21.28 -17.74 4.62
N LEU A 88 -20.09 -18.32 4.56
CA LEU A 88 -19.69 -19.49 5.34
C LEU A 88 -18.43 -19.17 6.13
N ASP A 89 -18.14 -20.00 7.13
CA ASP A 89 -16.94 -19.93 7.96
C ASP A 89 -16.02 -21.08 7.53
N ILE A 90 -14.75 -20.79 7.21
CA ILE A 90 -13.75 -21.77 6.82
C ILE A 90 -12.60 -21.70 7.82
N GLU A 91 -12.27 -22.84 8.41
CA GLU A 91 -11.07 -22.92 9.22
C GLU A 91 -9.82 -22.99 8.33
N THR A 92 -8.92 -22.01 8.48
CA THR A 92 -7.60 -21.99 7.83
C THR A 92 -6.53 -22.40 8.83
N SER A 93 -5.74 -23.43 8.49
CA SER A 93 -4.69 -23.98 9.36
C SER A 93 -3.31 -23.98 8.69
N ILE A 94 -2.28 -23.67 9.48
CA ILE A 94 -0.88 -23.59 9.04
C ILE A 94 -0.11 -24.82 9.56
N LEU A 95 0.55 -25.56 8.67
CA LEU A 95 1.36 -26.72 9.04
C LEU A 95 2.81 -26.32 9.35
N PHE A 96 3.29 -26.62 10.56
CA PHE A 96 4.65 -26.32 10.99
C PHE A 96 5.64 -27.48 10.71
N PRO A 97 6.95 -27.20 10.51
CA PRO A 97 7.92 -28.17 9.99
C PRO A 97 8.10 -29.46 10.82
N ASN A 98 7.83 -29.39 12.13
CA ASN A 98 8.10 -30.44 13.12
C ASN A 98 6.84 -30.99 13.81
N PHE A 99 5.64 -30.71 13.29
CA PHE A 99 4.42 -31.29 13.86
C PHE A 99 4.14 -32.66 13.24
N GLU A 100 4.16 -33.69 14.08
CA GLU A 100 3.56 -34.99 13.73
C GLU A 100 2.05 -34.83 13.60
N ASN A 101 1.54 -35.40 12.51
CA ASN A 101 0.27 -35.05 11.90
C ASN A 101 -0.86 -35.90 12.49
N SER A 102 -1.49 -35.45 13.58
CA SER A 102 -2.66 -36.14 14.18
C SER A 102 -4.01 -35.47 13.90
N ASP A 103 -4.04 -34.27 13.33
CA ASP A 103 -5.26 -33.54 12.96
C ASP A 103 -5.43 -33.54 11.43
N VAL A 104 -5.98 -34.65 10.92
CA VAL A 104 -6.31 -34.82 9.51
C VAL A 104 -7.83 -34.72 9.38
N SER A 105 -8.31 -33.71 8.65
CA SER A 105 -9.73 -33.64 8.27
C SER A 105 -9.98 -34.50 7.03
N GLU A 106 -11.19 -35.04 6.90
CA GLU A 106 -11.66 -35.72 5.69
C GLU A 106 -11.74 -34.75 4.49
N PHE A 107 -12.02 -33.46 4.74
CA PHE A 107 -12.18 -32.45 3.69
C PHE A 107 -11.18 -31.31 3.88
N GLU A 108 -10.20 -31.21 2.97
CA GLU A 108 -9.15 -30.19 2.99
C GLU A 108 -8.88 -29.63 1.59
N ILE A 109 -8.53 -28.34 1.52
CA ILE A 109 -7.96 -27.69 0.34
C ILE A 109 -6.50 -27.39 0.63
N LEU A 110 -5.62 -28.08 -0.08
CA LEU A 110 -4.19 -28.11 0.17
C LEU A 110 -3.45 -27.21 -0.82
N PHE A 111 -2.77 -26.18 -0.33
CA PHE A 111 -1.99 -25.27 -1.17
C PHE A 111 -0.48 -25.53 -1.02
N GLY A 112 0.14 -25.95 -2.12
CA GLY A 112 1.58 -26.21 -2.21
C GLY A 112 2.02 -27.51 -1.53
N ASP A 113 3.26 -27.52 -1.05
CA ASP A 113 3.93 -28.70 -0.49
C ASP A 113 3.52 -28.94 0.99
N THR A 114 2.26 -29.30 1.21
CA THR A 114 1.67 -29.47 2.55
C THR A 114 2.15 -30.73 3.29
N LYS A 115 2.97 -31.58 2.66
CA LYS A 115 3.35 -32.93 3.10
C LYS A 115 2.16 -33.90 3.31
N ARG A 116 0.93 -33.51 2.97
CA ARG A 116 -0.22 -34.42 2.86
C ARG A 116 -0.01 -35.37 1.68
N GLU A 117 -0.49 -36.60 1.80
CA GLU A 117 -0.35 -37.62 0.75
C GLU A 117 -0.95 -37.14 -0.57
N GLU A 118 -2.06 -36.41 -0.54
CA GLU A 118 -2.75 -35.88 -1.72
C GLU A 118 -1.93 -34.77 -2.41
N SER A 119 -1.28 -33.88 -1.65
CA SER A 119 -0.35 -32.90 -2.23
C SER A 119 0.88 -33.58 -2.85
N ILE A 120 1.43 -34.59 -2.17
CA ILE A 120 2.61 -35.34 -2.67
C ILE A 120 2.24 -36.09 -3.94
N SER A 121 1.16 -36.87 -3.91
CA SER A 121 0.66 -37.68 -5.02
C SER A 121 0.29 -36.82 -6.23
N ALA A 122 -0.43 -35.70 -6.03
CA ALA A 122 -0.74 -34.78 -7.13
C ALA A 122 0.54 -34.21 -7.78
N LYS A 123 1.56 -33.89 -6.99
CA LYS A 123 2.83 -33.37 -7.49
C LYS A 123 3.62 -34.43 -8.27
N GLU A 124 3.67 -35.66 -7.77
CA GLU A 124 4.38 -36.77 -8.44
C GLU A 124 3.68 -37.26 -9.72
N GLU A 125 2.35 -37.29 -9.72
CA GLU A 125 1.55 -37.79 -10.85
C GLU A 125 1.40 -36.76 -11.98
N LEU A 126 1.15 -35.51 -11.61
CA LEU A 126 0.73 -34.48 -12.57
C LEU A 126 1.89 -33.60 -13.01
N LEU A 127 2.89 -33.38 -12.16
CA LEU A 127 4.01 -32.48 -12.41
C LEU A 127 5.31 -33.28 -12.69
N GLY A 128 6.42 -32.57 -12.97
CA GLY A 128 7.67 -33.13 -13.49
C GLY A 128 7.72 -33.24 -15.03
N LYS A 129 6.68 -32.81 -15.75
CA LYS A 129 6.60 -32.88 -17.22
C LYS A 129 7.13 -31.61 -17.89
N ALA A 130 7.04 -30.47 -17.19
CA ALA A 130 7.52 -29.18 -17.64
C ALA A 130 8.22 -28.40 -16.51
N LYS A 131 8.96 -27.35 -16.86
CA LYS A 131 9.65 -26.52 -15.84
C LYS A 131 8.68 -25.69 -15.01
N ASN A 132 7.63 -25.16 -15.65
CA ASN A 132 6.65 -24.29 -15.02
C ASN A 132 5.26 -24.85 -15.26
N GLU A 133 4.72 -25.50 -14.24
CA GLU A 133 3.42 -26.14 -14.33
C GLU A 133 2.73 -26.11 -12.98
N TYR A 134 1.40 -26.15 -13.03
CA TYR A 134 0.59 -26.34 -11.85
C TYR A 134 -0.58 -27.26 -12.15
N ALA A 135 -1.12 -27.85 -11.09
CA ALA A 135 -2.30 -28.68 -11.18
C ALA A 135 -3.24 -28.46 -9.98
N ILE A 136 -4.53 -28.67 -10.24
CA ILE A 136 -5.59 -28.70 -9.25
C ILE A 136 -6.29 -30.04 -9.42
N LYS A 137 -6.31 -30.86 -8.37
CA LYS A 137 -6.90 -32.20 -8.40
C LYS A 137 -7.86 -32.40 -7.24
N LEU A 138 -9.06 -32.89 -7.54
CA LEU A 138 -9.98 -33.45 -6.55
C LEU A 138 -9.66 -34.94 -6.39
N PHE A 139 -9.56 -35.40 -5.15
CA PHE A 139 -9.33 -36.80 -4.80
C PHE A 139 -10.64 -37.49 -4.42
N GLU A 140 -10.69 -38.83 -4.54
CA GLU A 140 -11.88 -39.63 -4.20
C GLU A 140 -12.33 -39.46 -2.75
N ASN A 141 -11.40 -39.14 -1.85
CA ASN A 141 -11.69 -38.84 -0.45
C ASN A 141 -12.23 -37.41 -0.22
N GLY A 142 -12.44 -36.63 -1.28
CA GLY A 142 -13.00 -35.28 -1.23
C GLY A 142 -11.97 -34.17 -1.05
N LYS A 143 -10.67 -34.46 -0.87
CA LYS A 143 -9.65 -33.41 -0.74
C LYS A 143 -9.30 -32.79 -2.08
N ILE A 144 -8.90 -31.51 -2.04
CA ILE A 144 -8.43 -30.77 -3.20
C ILE A 144 -6.96 -30.45 -3.00
N ALA A 145 -6.10 -30.80 -3.96
CA ALA A 145 -4.70 -30.39 -3.97
C ALA A 145 -4.47 -29.33 -5.06
N VAL A 146 -3.90 -28.18 -4.68
CA VAL A 146 -3.42 -27.12 -5.55
C VAL A 146 -1.90 -27.10 -5.47
N VAL A 147 -1.25 -27.72 -6.45
CA VAL A 147 0.19 -27.99 -6.46
C VAL A 147 0.87 -27.35 -7.66
N ALA A 148 2.16 -27.06 -7.53
CA ALA A 148 2.94 -26.47 -8.62
C ALA A 148 4.42 -26.87 -8.57
N SER A 149 5.11 -26.71 -9.71
CA SER A 149 6.53 -27.01 -9.84
C SER A 149 7.44 -25.99 -9.13
N ASN A 150 6.95 -24.76 -8.92
CA ASN A 150 7.64 -23.69 -8.21
C ASN A 150 6.65 -22.63 -7.68
N ASP A 151 7.13 -21.71 -6.84
CA ASP A 151 6.32 -20.67 -6.18
C ASP A 151 5.56 -19.76 -7.16
N SER A 152 6.15 -19.45 -8.33
CA SER A 152 5.49 -18.60 -9.33
C SER A 152 4.32 -19.32 -10.00
N SER A 153 4.51 -20.59 -10.36
CA SER A 153 3.43 -21.44 -10.85
C SER A 153 2.35 -21.64 -9.78
N LEU A 154 2.74 -21.73 -8.50
CA LEU A 154 1.79 -21.84 -7.39
C LEU A 154 0.95 -20.57 -7.22
N GLU A 155 1.57 -19.39 -7.38
CA GLU A 155 0.84 -18.12 -7.42
C GLU A 155 -0.26 -18.13 -8.49
N LYS A 156 0.10 -18.56 -9.71
CA LYS A 156 -0.86 -18.69 -10.82
C LYS A 156 -1.95 -19.72 -10.54
N ALA A 157 -1.60 -20.82 -9.88
CA ALA A 157 -2.55 -21.84 -9.48
C ALA A 157 -3.58 -21.29 -8.47
N ILE A 158 -3.12 -20.53 -7.47
CA ILE A 158 -3.99 -19.90 -6.47
C ILE A 158 -4.87 -18.83 -7.12
N ASP A 159 -4.31 -17.97 -7.97
CA ASP A 159 -5.07 -16.94 -8.69
C ASP A 159 -6.14 -17.57 -9.60
N TYR A 160 -5.79 -18.66 -10.29
CA TYR A 160 -6.73 -19.40 -11.11
C TYR A 160 -7.83 -20.04 -10.25
N PHE A 161 -7.46 -20.67 -9.13
CA PHE A 161 -8.42 -21.29 -8.21
C PHE A 161 -9.42 -20.27 -7.66
N LEU A 162 -8.89 -19.14 -7.15
CA LEU A 162 -9.68 -18.03 -6.64
C LEU A 162 -10.60 -17.46 -7.71
N SER A 163 -10.06 -17.07 -8.86
CA SER A 163 -10.85 -16.43 -9.92
C SER A 163 -11.90 -17.37 -10.51
N SER A 164 -11.55 -18.62 -10.79
CA SER A 164 -12.39 -19.54 -11.57
C SER A 164 -13.45 -20.24 -10.72
N PHE A 165 -13.12 -20.66 -9.50
CA PHE A 165 -14.03 -21.45 -8.66
C PHE A 165 -14.75 -20.63 -7.60
N ILE A 166 -14.20 -19.47 -7.21
CA ILE A 166 -14.75 -18.65 -6.13
C ILE A 166 -15.26 -17.32 -6.72
N SER A 167 -14.39 -16.41 -7.13
CA SER A 167 -14.77 -15.05 -7.52
C SER A 167 -15.75 -14.99 -8.70
N ASN A 168 -15.56 -15.81 -9.74
CA ASN A 168 -16.43 -15.81 -10.93
C ASN A 168 -17.57 -16.83 -10.87
N ASN A 169 -17.68 -17.61 -9.79
CA ASN A 169 -18.77 -18.57 -9.63
C ASN A 169 -20.13 -17.83 -9.60
N THR A 170 -21.03 -18.10 -10.55
CA THR A 170 -22.33 -17.40 -10.61
C THR A 170 -23.45 -18.11 -9.86
N THR A 171 -23.14 -19.24 -9.20
CA THR A 171 -24.10 -20.08 -8.48
C THR A 171 -23.92 -19.94 -6.97
N ASP A 172 -24.97 -20.28 -6.22
CA ASP A 172 -24.92 -20.33 -4.75
C ASP A 172 -24.22 -21.60 -4.23
N GLU A 173 -23.77 -22.48 -5.12
CA GLU A 173 -22.99 -23.69 -4.82
C GLU A 173 -21.67 -23.69 -5.61
N LEU A 174 -20.61 -24.24 -5.02
CA LEU A 174 -19.41 -24.67 -5.73
C LEU A 174 -19.38 -26.19 -5.77
N ARG A 175 -19.37 -26.75 -6.98
CA ARG A 175 -19.25 -28.19 -7.24
C ARG A 175 -18.08 -28.45 -8.17
N LEU A 176 -17.37 -29.55 -7.95
CA LEU A 176 -16.33 -30.07 -8.83
C LEU A 176 -16.71 -31.50 -9.26
N GLU A 177 -16.46 -31.88 -10.51
CA GLU A 177 -16.66 -33.27 -10.96
C GLU A 177 -15.74 -34.23 -10.18
N LYS A 178 -16.20 -35.46 -9.92
CA LYS A 178 -15.47 -36.44 -9.08
C LYS A 178 -14.07 -36.79 -9.57
N ASP A 179 -13.82 -36.66 -10.88
CA ASP A 179 -12.53 -36.90 -11.53
C ASP A 179 -11.83 -35.59 -11.95
N PHE A 180 -12.18 -34.47 -11.30
CA PHE A 180 -11.65 -33.16 -11.65
C PHE A 180 -10.13 -33.11 -11.51
N VAL A 181 -9.48 -32.93 -12.66
CA VAL A 181 -8.06 -32.62 -12.78
C VAL A 181 -7.92 -31.46 -13.75
N TYR A 182 -7.35 -30.37 -13.26
CA TYR A 182 -6.94 -29.24 -14.08
C TYR A 182 -5.42 -29.16 -14.06
N TYR A 183 -4.80 -29.29 -15.23
CA TYR A 183 -3.35 -29.23 -15.39
C TYR A 183 -3.01 -28.13 -16.39
N VAL A 184 -1.98 -27.34 -16.07
CA VAL A 184 -1.47 -26.30 -16.96
C VAL A 184 0.05 -26.45 -17.06
N ASP A 185 0.51 -26.76 -18.26
CA ASP A 185 1.88 -26.46 -18.67
C ASP A 185 1.93 -24.99 -19.10
N LEU A 186 2.62 -24.16 -18.33
CA LEU A 186 2.83 -22.76 -18.69
C LEU A 186 3.92 -22.60 -19.77
N GLY A 187 4.48 -23.72 -20.26
CA GLY A 187 5.56 -23.82 -21.21
C GLY A 187 6.92 -23.49 -20.60
N SER A 188 7.90 -23.25 -21.47
CA SER A 188 8.98 -22.34 -21.11
C SER A 188 8.37 -20.95 -20.97
N VAL A 189 7.68 -20.70 -19.85
CA VAL A 189 7.78 -19.39 -19.22
C VAL A 189 9.28 -19.23 -19.06
N SER A 190 9.90 -18.52 -20.00
CA SER A 190 11.15 -17.86 -19.70
C SER A 190 10.88 -17.21 -18.35
N LYS A 191 11.71 -17.53 -17.38
CA LYS A 191 11.76 -16.90 -16.06
C LYS A 191 12.01 -15.36 -16.17
N TYR A 192 11.71 -14.75 -17.32
CA TYR A 192 12.23 -13.51 -17.92
C TYR A 192 11.25 -12.86 -18.92
N SER A 193 9.93 -13.05 -18.81
CA SER A 193 8.96 -12.40 -19.72
C SER A 193 8.10 -11.36 -18.99
N TRP A 194 7.69 -10.35 -19.75
CA TRP A 194 6.73 -9.34 -19.34
C TRP A 194 5.49 -9.93 -18.66
N SER A 195 5.11 -9.37 -17.51
CA SER A 195 4.10 -9.96 -16.61
C SER A 195 2.92 -9.02 -16.33
N LEU A 196 2.97 -7.78 -16.83
CA LEU A 196 1.83 -6.86 -16.81
C LEU A 196 0.90 -7.17 -17.97
N SER A 197 -0.10 -8.02 -17.72
CA SER A 197 -1.09 -8.44 -18.71
C SER A 197 -1.96 -7.26 -19.18
N GLY A 198 -2.22 -7.20 -20.49
CA GLY A 198 -3.14 -6.23 -21.08
C GLY A 198 -2.52 -4.88 -21.47
N ILE A 199 -1.20 -4.76 -21.35
CA ILE A 199 -0.41 -3.63 -21.84
C ILE A 199 0.79 -4.14 -22.67
N PRO A 200 1.31 -3.35 -23.62
CA PRO A 200 2.50 -3.71 -24.40
C PRO A 200 3.69 -4.10 -23.52
N GLU A 201 4.55 -4.97 -24.03
CA GLU A 201 5.80 -5.34 -23.37
C GLU A 201 6.87 -4.26 -23.59
N TYR A 202 7.66 -3.98 -22.55
CA TYR A 202 8.85 -3.17 -22.68
C TYR A 202 9.98 -3.99 -23.34
N LYS A 203 10.45 -3.58 -24.52
CA LYS A 203 11.38 -4.38 -25.34
C LYS A 203 12.88 -4.05 -25.16
N GLY A 204 13.20 -2.89 -24.62
CA GLY A 204 14.59 -2.46 -24.38
C GLY A 204 15.12 -2.86 -23.00
N GLY A 205 16.41 -2.66 -22.78
CA GLY A 205 17.07 -2.92 -21.50
C GLY A 205 16.95 -4.35 -20.97
N THR A 206 17.09 -4.49 -19.66
CA THR A 206 17.07 -5.75 -18.90
C THR A 206 15.85 -5.78 -17.98
N LEU A 207 14.91 -6.68 -18.28
CA LEU A 207 13.68 -6.84 -17.50
C LEU A 207 13.97 -7.41 -16.11
N ASN A 208 13.58 -6.71 -15.05
CA ASN A 208 13.44 -7.32 -13.74
C ASN A 208 12.21 -8.25 -13.78
N THR A 209 12.48 -9.52 -13.55
CA THR A 209 11.50 -10.60 -13.70
C THR A 209 10.52 -10.66 -12.54
N ARG A 210 10.78 -9.90 -11.47
CA ARG A 210 9.88 -9.76 -10.34
C ARG A 210 8.80 -8.74 -10.69
N VAL A 211 7.57 -9.05 -10.29
CA VAL A 211 6.46 -8.11 -10.27
C VAL A 211 6.21 -7.73 -8.83
N TYR A 212 6.14 -6.43 -8.58
CA TYR A 212 5.94 -5.87 -7.25
C TYR A 212 4.48 -5.42 -7.11
N ASN A 213 3.96 -5.48 -5.89
CA ASN A 213 2.70 -4.82 -5.59
C ASN A 213 2.91 -3.31 -5.63
N LYS A 214 1.88 -2.60 -6.09
CA LYS A 214 1.99 -1.17 -6.35
C LYS A 214 1.86 -0.32 -5.09
N GLY A 215 1.25 -0.83 -4.02
CA GLY A 215 0.75 -0.04 -2.88
C GLY A 215 -0.75 -0.29 -2.70
N THR A 216 -1.38 0.19 -1.64
CA THR A 216 -2.80 -0.10 -1.35
C THR A 216 -3.75 0.73 -2.20
N ASN A 217 -4.98 0.24 -2.39
CA ASN A 217 -6.08 0.99 -2.98
C ASN A 217 -6.75 1.94 -1.95
N ARG A 218 -7.86 2.58 -2.35
CA ARG A 218 -8.66 3.50 -1.50
C ARG A 218 -9.20 2.90 -0.19
N THR A 219 -9.28 1.57 -0.08
CA THR A 219 -9.69 0.90 1.17
C THR A 219 -8.50 0.65 2.10
N MET A 220 -7.28 1.01 1.65
CA MET A 220 -6.02 0.85 2.36
C MET A 220 -5.65 -0.60 2.72
N ILE A 221 -6.25 -1.60 2.06
CA ILE A 221 -6.03 -3.03 2.38
C ILE A 221 -5.30 -3.75 1.26
N SER A 222 -5.92 -3.85 0.10
CA SER A 222 -5.43 -4.67 -1.01
C SER A 222 -4.62 -3.85 -2.00
N SER A 223 -3.72 -4.53 -2.72
CA SER A 223 -2.90 -3.88 -3.74
C SER A 223 -3.77 -3.17 -4.78
N GLY A 224 -3.43 -1.93 -5.10
CA GLY A 224 -4.06 -1.12 -6.13
C GLY A 224 -3.51 -1.37 -7.54
N GLY A 225 -2.53 -2.26 -7.70
CA GLY A 225 -1.93 -2.53 -9.01
C GLY A 225 -0.67 -3.38 -8.96
N ARG A 226 0.09 -3.36 -10.06
CA ARG A 226 1.35 -4.10 -10.22
C ARG A 226 2.42 -3.23 -10.86
N VAL A 227 3.67 -3.42 -10.42
CA VAL A 227 4.85 -2.71 -10.93
C VAL A 227 5.82 -3.72 -11.52
N GLN A 228 6.37 -3.38 -12.68
CA GLN A 228 7.48 -4.11 -13.29
C GLN A 228 8.60 -3.13 -13.62
N VAL A 229 9.83 -3.53 -13.35
CA VAL A 229 11.00 -2.67 -13.54
C VAL A 229 11.88 -3.19 -14.66
N VAL A 230 12.50 -2.28 -15.40
CA VAL A 230 13.47 -2.54 -16.45
C VAL A 230 14.72 -1.74 -16.13
N SER A 231 15.86 -2.40 -15.96
CA SER A 231 17.17 -1.77 -15.78
C SER A 231 17.93 -1.73 -17.10
N GLU A 232 19.12 -1.13 -17.10
CA GLU A 232 20.01 -1.06 -18.28
C GLU A 232 19.32 -0.51 -19.53
N THR A 233 18.32 0.35 -19.34
CA THR A 233 17.53 0.96 -20.41
C THR A 233 17.89 2.43 -20.57
N ASN A 234 17.45 3.05 -21.66
CA ASN A 234 17.68 4.46 -21.92
C ASN A 234 16.41 5.19 -22.39
N ILE A 235 16.52 6.52 -22.48
CA ILE A 235 15.39 7.37 -22.84
C ILE A 235 14.80 7.06 -24.24
N THR A 236 15.60 6.56 -25.18
CA THR A 236 15.12 6.18 -26.51
C THR A 236 14.21 4.96 -26.42
N GLU A 237 14.63 3.93 -25.70
CA GLU A 237 13.85 2.71 -25.45
C GLU A 237 12.58 3.01 -24.64
N PHE A 238 12.67 3.91 -23.66
CA PHE A 238 11.50 4.35 -22.89
C PHE A 238 10.48 5.07 -23.78
N ASN A 239 10.92 6.00 -24.64
CA ASN A 239 10.04 6.69 -25.56
C ASN A 239 9.42 5.73 -26.61
N GLN A 240 10.14 4.68 -27.02
CA GLN A 240 9.58 3.62 -27.86
C GLN A 240 8.45 2.89 -27.14
N TYR A 241 8.64 2.51 -25.87
CA TYR A 241 7.57 1.90 -25.07
C TYR A 241 6.33 2.80 -24.94
N LEU A 242 6.54 4.11 -24.71
CA LEU A 242 5.44 5.07 -24.69
C LEU A 242 4.66 5.12 -26.03
N ALA A 243 5.37 5.06 -27.16
CA ALA A 243 4.74 4.99 -28.48
C ALA A 243 3.99 3.66 -28.72
N GLU A 244 4.44 2.56 -28.11
CA GLU A 244 3.71 1.28 -28.15
C GLU A 244 2.40 1.34 -27.35
N LEU A 245 2.37 2.07 -26.22
CA LEU A 245 1.12 2.36 -25.50
C LEU A 245 0.15 3.16 -26.37
N ASP A 246 0.63 4.21 -27.04
CA ASP A 246 -0.17 5.00 -27.98
C ASP A 246 -0.75 4.11 -29.10
N ALA A 247 0.09 3.25 -29.70
CA ALA A 247 -0.33 2.32 -30.74
C ALA A 247 -1.32 1.24 -30.26
N ALA A 248 -1.29 0.91 -28.97
CA ALA A 248 -2.22 0.00 -28.31
C ALA A 248 -3.54 0.67 -27.87
N GLY A 249 -3.76 1.95 -28.22
CA GLY A 249 -4.98 2.69 -27.93
C GLY A 249 -5.05 3.31 -26.54
N TYR A 250 -3.92 3.45 -25.85
CA TYR A 250 -3.83 4.26 -24.63
C TYR A 250 -3.59 5.72 -25.00
N GLU A 251 -4.38 6.62 -24.42
CA GLU A 251 -4.19 8.07 -24.55
C GLU A 251 -3.26 8.57 -23.43
N LYS A 252 -2.21 9.31 -23.80
CA LYS A 252 -1.39 10.04 -22.83
C LYS A 252 -2.21 11.18 -22.20
N ILE A 253 -2.51 11.06 -20.91
CA ILE A 253 -3.32 12.04 -20.16
C ILE A 253 -2.49 12.97 -19.28
N ALA A 254 -1.24 12.61 -18.98
CA ALA A 254 -0.30 13.49 -18.30
C ALA A 254 1.15 13.11 -18.67
N SER A 255 2.04 14.09 -18.63
CA SER A 255 3.48 13.88 -18.71
C SER A 255 4.21 14.96 -17.93
N HIS A 256 5.35 14.61 -17.36
CA HIS A 256 6.21 15.54 -16.63
C HIS A 256 7.68 15.14 -16.81
N ALA A 257 8.57 16.08 -16.55
CA ALA A 257 10.00 15.82 -16.54
C ALA A 257 10.65 16.61 -15.39
N ILE A 258 11.52 15.95 -14.65
CA ILE A 258 12.32 16.52 -13.56
C ILE A 258 13.75 16.10 -13.80
N ALA A 259 14.68 17.05 -13.83
CA ALA A 259 16.05 16.81 -14.26
C ALA A 259 16.10 16.08 -15.62
N ASN A 260 16.71 14.90 -15.68
CA ASN A 260 16.75 14.04 -16.88
C ASN A 260 15.74 12.89 -16.83
N ASN A 261 14.83 12.89 -15.85
CA ASN A 261 13.84 11.85 -15.67
C ASN A 261 12.53 12.22 -16.39
N VAL A 262 11.85 11.21 -16.92
CA VAL A 262 10.62 11.41 -17.70
C VAL A 262 9.51 10.55 -17.12
N TYR A 263 8.34 11.15 -16.96
CA TYR A 263 7.17 10.56 -16.32
C TYR A 263 5.96 10.71 -17.24
N ALA A 264 5.13 9.67 -17.34
CA ALA A 264 3.93 9.71 -18.17
C ALA A 264 2.79 8.87 -17.59
N GLN A 265 1.57 9.38 -17.74
CA GLN A 265 0.34 8.69 -17.40
C GLN A 265 -0.49 8.48 -18.67
N TYR A 266 -0.97 7.26 -18.83
CA TYR A 266 -1.72 6.77 -19.97
C TYR A 266 -3.03 6.13 -19.53
N TYR A 267 -4.09 6.29 -20.30
CA TYR A 267 -5.42 5.74 -19.99
C TYR A 267 -6.16 5.33 -21.27
N ASN A 268 -6.83 4.18 -21.25
CA ASN A 268 -7.59 3.68 -22.40
C ASN A 268 -9.11 3.58 -22.13
N GLY A 269 -9.62 4.26 -21.10
CA GLY A 269 -11.02 4.12 -20.67
C GLY A 269 -11.27 2.97 -19.69
N LYS A 270 -10.28 2.09 -19.46
CA LYS A 270 -10.39 0.95 -18.54
C LYS A 270 -9.21 0.82 -17.59
N ASN A 271 -8.00 0.85 -18.12
CA ASN A 271 -6.75 0.66 -17.38
C ASN A 271 -5.95 1.96 -17.39
N LEU A 272 -5.36 2.30 -16.24
CA LEU A 272 -4.38 3.38 -16.13
C LEU A 272 -2.98 2.77 -16.10
N VAL A 273 -2.08 3.32 -16.90
CA VAL A 273 -0.66 2.96 -16.92
C VAL A 273 0.14 4.19 -16.53
N TYR A 274 0.90 4.07 -15.46
CA TYR A 274 1.91 5.07 -15.10
C TYR A 274 3.28 4.52 -15.44
N ALA A 275 4.10 5.30 -16.13
CA ALA A 275 5.41 4.87 -16.60
C ALA A 275 6.41 5.98 -16.34
N TYR A 276 7.58 5.63 -15.82
CA TYR A 276 8.64 6.61 -15.67
C TYR A 276 10.03 6.03 -15.88
N PHE A 277 10.95 6.90 -16.30
CA PHE A 277 12.36 6.61 -16.54
C PHE A 277 13.24 7.52 -15.69
N THR A 278 14.18 6.92 -14.96
CA THR A 278 15.19 7.60 -14.15
C THR A 278 16.54 7.48 -14.85
N ALA A 279 17.08 8.60 -15.33
CA ALA A 279 18.27 8.60 -16.17
C ALA A 279 19.54 8.18 -15.43
N THR A 280 19.72 8.63 -14.18
CA THR A 280 20.92 8.32 -13.39
C THR A 280 21.04 6.85 -13.03
N GLU A 281 19.91 6.17 -12.91
CA GLU A 281 19.84 4.74 -12.58
C GLU A 281 19.75 3.87 -13.85
N SER A 282 19.49 4.46 -15.03
CA SER A 282 19.20 3.72 -16.27
C SER A 282 18.04 2.73 -16.09
N GLU A 283 16.97 3.18 -15.42
CA GLU A 283 15.83 2.35 -15.05
C GLU A 283 14.51 2.93 -15.55
N ALA A 284 13.61 2.07 -16.03
CA ALA A 284 12.21 2.38 -16.28
C ALA A 284 11.29 1.54 -15.39
N ARG A 285 10.30 2.17 -14.78
CA ARG A 285 9.25 1.52 -13.99
C ARG A 285 7.93 1.65 -14.71
N ILE A 286 7.28 0.52 -14.95
CA ILE A 286 5.97 0.44 -15.57
C ILE A 286 4.98 -0.05 -14.53
N ILE A 287 3.91 0.71 -14.35
CA ILE A 287 2.95 0.53 -13.29
C ILE A 287 1.56 0.40 -13.91
N LEU A 288 0.95 -0.77 -13.74
CA LEU A 288 -0.46 -0.98 -14.05
C LEU A 288 -1.29 -0.57 -12.83
N ASP A 289 -1.96 0.57 -12.94
CA ASP A 289 -2.79 1.16 -11.91
C ASP A 289 -4.27 0.80 -12.12
N SER A 290 -4.82 0.09 -11.14
CA SER A 290 -6.22 -0.31 -11.12
C SER A 290 -7.04 0.40 -10.04
N ALA A 291 -6.42 1.26 -9.23
CA ALA A 291 -7.06 1.89 -8.09
C ALA A 291 -7.34 3.38 -8.31
N SER A 292 -6.44 4.10 -9.00
CA SER A 292 -6.58 5.54 -9.20
C SER A 292 -7.60 5.88 -10.27
N ILE A 293 -8.24 7.03 -10.11
CA ILE A 293 -8.91 7.72 -11.21
C ILE A 293 -7.88 8.45 -12.11
N PRO A 294 -8.23 8.81 -13.35
CA PRO A 294 -7.39 9.67 -14.19
C PRO A 294 -7.05 11.01 -13.52
N LEU A 295 -5.81 11.50 -13.67
CA LEU A 295 -5.38 12.77 -13.05
C LEU A 295 -6.26 13.96 -13.42
N LYS A 296 -6.80 14.00 -14.65
CA LYS A 296 -7.71 15.07 -15.10
C LYS A 296 -9.01 15.14 -14.28
N GLU A 297 -9.43 14.04 -13.67
CA GLU A 297 -10.62 13.96 -12.82
C GLU A 297 -10.30 14.28 -11.36
N PHE A 298 -9.06 14.03 -10.94
CA PHE A 298 -8.57 14.36 -9.62
C PHE A 298 -8.24 15.86 -9.50
N ASN A 299 -7.50 16.41 -10.46
CA ASN A 299 -7.03 17.79 -10.45
C ASN A 299 -8.19 18.79 -10.56
N TYR A 300 -8.00 19.97 -9.96
CA TYR A 300 -8.83 21.14 -10.19
C TYR A 300 -8.03 22.42 -9.98
N THR A 301 -8.45 23.51 -10.62
CA THR A 301 -7.76 24.81 -10.56
C THR A 301 -8.66 25.87 -9.94
N TYR A 302 -8.05 26.79 -9.22
CA TYR A 302 -8.68 28.05 -8.79
C TYR A 302 -7.70 29.19 -9.08
N THR A 303 -8.20 30.26 -9.71
CA THR A 303 -7.41 31.47 -9.93
C THR A 303 -7.62 32.39 -8.76
N ALA A 304 -6.58 32.53 -7.93
CA ALA A 304 -6.61 33.38 -6.75
C ALA A 304 -6.83 34.86 -7.13
N LYS A 305 -7.61 35.56 -6.31
CA LYS A 305 -8.00 36.97 -6.46
C LYS A 305 -7.33 37.81 -5.39
N GLU A 306 -7.36 39.12 -5.57
CA GLU A 306 -6.89 40.06 -4.55
C GLU A 306 -7.61 39.80 -3.21
N GLY A 307 -6.84 39.63 -2.14
CA GLY A 307 -7.34 39.28 -0.80
C GLY A 307 -7.41 37.78 -0.52
N ASP A 308 -7.33 36.91 -1.53
CA ASP A 308 -7.17 35.48 -1.31
C ASP A 308 -5.78 35.21 -0.72
N THR A 309 -5.73 34.27 0.21
CA THR A 309 -4.50 33.84 0.88
C THR A 309 -4.37 32.33 0.80
N SER A 310 -3.14 31.85 0.83
CA SER A 310 -2.85 30.44 0.99
C SER A 310 -1.81 30.28 2.08
N ALA A 311 -1.91 29.23 2.88
CA ALA A 311 -1.07 29.08 4.06
C ALA A 311 -0.74 27.63 4.36
N PHE A 312 0.47 27.41 4.85
CA PHE A 312 0.90 26.13 5.43
C PHE A 312 0.94 26.27 6.95
N TYR A 313 0.37 25.30 7.67
CA TYR A 313 0.37 25.27 9.12
C TYR A 313 0.96 23.96 9.62
N GLN A 314 1.99 24.06 10.46
CA GLN A 314 2.38 22.96 11.33
C GLN A 314 1.51 23.01 12.58
N TYR A 315 0.53 22.10 12.66
CA TYR A 315 -0.48 22.15 13.72
C TYR A 315 0.08 21.61 15.03
N ALA A 316 -0.07 22.38 16.10
CA ALA A 316 0.34 21.94 17.43
C ALA A 316 -0.62 20.89 17.99
N MET A 317 -0.06 19.79 18.49
CA MET A 317 -0.80 18.75 19.20
C MET A 317 -0.27 18.58 20.62
N MET A 318 -1.17 18.28 21.58
CA MET A 318 -0.81 18.08 22.98
C MET A 318 -0.25 16.67 23.19
N TYR A 319 1.01 16.62 23.57
CA TYR A 319 1.67 15.44 24.08
C TYR A 319 1.12 15.08 25.46
N ASN A 320 0.60 13.87 25.66
CA ASN A 320 0.08 13.45 26.95
C ASN A 320 1.24 12.95 27.84
N PRO A 321 1.71 13.71 28.85
CA PRO A 321 2.74 13.25 29.77
C PRO A 321 2.27 12.13 30.72
N GLY A 322 0.97 11.78 30.71
CA GLY A 322 0.36 10.78 31.57
C GLY A 322 -0.41 9.69 30.83
N GLY A 323 0.05 9.28 29.64
CA GLY A 323 -0.58 8.22 28.84
C GLY A 323 -1.03 7.03 29.68
N GLN A 324 -2.29 6.60 29.48
CA GLN A 324 -2.92 5.49 30.20
C GLN A 324 -2.06 4.22 30.12
N GLY A 325 -1.27 3.99 31.15
CA GLY A 325 -0.33 2.87 31.16
C GLY A 325 0.54 2.79 32.40
N GLY A 326 0.10 3.29 33.56
CA GLY A 326 0.57 2.86 34.89
C GLY A 326 2.08 2.80 35.18
N GLN A 327 2.94 3.46 34.39
CA GLN A 327 4.39 3.50 34.60
C GLN A 327 4.94 4.91 34.41
N ASP A 328 5.96 5.20 35.20
CA ASP A 328 6.54 6.50 35.54
C ASP A 328 6.65 7.51 34.37
N SER A 329 6.07 8.69 34.56
CA SER A 329 5.83 9.75 33.58
C SER A 329 7.07 10.60 33.22
N THR A 330 8.23 9.96 33.07
CA THR A 330 9.47 10.63 32.62
C THR A 330 10.15 9.92 31.45
N THR A 331 9.79 8.67 31.15
CA THR A 331 10.47 7.83 30.15
C THR A 331 9.72 7.67 28.82
N ARG A 332 8.61 8.38 28.59
CA ARG A 332 7.78 8.31 27.36
C ARG A 332 7.76 9.61 26.54
N LEU A 333 8.78 10.44 26.73
CA LEU A 333 8.95 11.66 25.95
C LEU A 333 9.35 11.41 24.47
N TRP A 334 9.62 10.15 24.10
CA TRP A 334 9.93 9.71 22.73
C TRP A 334 8.68 9.48 21.86
N GLU A 335 7.48 9.33 22.44
CA GLU A 335 6.22 9.05 21.72
C GLU A 335 5.54 10.36 21.22
N ASN A 336 6.33 11.40 21.02
CA ASN A 336 5.87 12.78 20.82
C ASN A 336 5.96 13.24 19.35
N ALA A 337 5.61 12.36 18.42
CA ALA A 337 5.49 12.69 17.01
C ALA A 337 4.22 13.50 16.73
N SER A 338 4.35 14.71 16.16
CA SER A 338 3.18 15.49 15.73
C SER A 338 3.20 15.78 14.23
N LEU A 339 3.15 14.73 13.41
CA LEU A 339 2.98 14.91 11.97
C LEU A 339 1.50 15.10 11.65
N PHE A 340 1.03 16.33 11.85
CA PHE A 340 -0.27 16.81 11.39
C PHE A 340 -0.12 18.24 10.88
N ASP A 341 -0.06 18.37 9.56
CA ASP A 341 0.06 19.68 8.89
C ASP A 341 -1.23 19.99 8.12
N ILE A 342 -1.52 21.28 7.98
CA ILE A 342 -2.72 21.77 7.30
C ILE A 342 -2.31 22.77 6.24
N ILE A 343 -2.78 22.59 5.01
CA ILE A 343 -2.61 23.58 3.94
C ILE A 343 -3.95 24.24 3.65
N LYS A 344 -4.05 25.55 3.84
CA LYS A 344 -5.18 26.38 3.40
C LYS A 344 -4.91 26.86 1.98
N LEU A 345 -5.84 26.58 1.07
CA LEU A 345 -5.77 26.97 -0.34
C LEU A 345 -6.51 28.30 -0.58
N ALA A 346 -6.24 28.94 -1.73
CA ALA A 346 -6.83 30.23 -2.07
C ALA A 346 -8.36 30.19 -2.24
N ASP A 347 -8.94 29.01 -2.52
CA ASP A 347 -10.40 28.81 -2.60
C ASP A 347 -11.07 28.55 -1.24
N ASN A 348 -10.34 28.78 -0.15
CA ASN A 348 -10.74 28.53 1.24
C ASN A 348 -11.04 27.06 1.58
N SER A 349 -10.58 26.12 0.77
CA SER A 349 -10.51 24.71 1.18
C SER A 349 -9.20 24.40 1.90
N VAL A 350 -9.15 23.25 2.56
CA VAL A 350 -7.95 22.76 3.26
C VAL A 350 -7.49 21.40 2.77
N ILE A 351 -6.20 21.12 2.87
CA ILE A 351 -5.62 19.78 2.76
C ILE A 351 -5.14 19.39 4.15
N LEU A 352 -5.51 18.17 4.57
CA LEU A 352 -5.01 17.57 5.82
C LEU A 352 -3.87 16.61 5.47
N LEU A 353 -2.71 16.79 6.11
CA LEU A 353 -1.51 16.00 5.87
C LEU A 353 -1.23 15.18 7.11
N ASP A 354 -1.20 13.86 6.93
CA ASP A 354 -1.09 12.89 8.00
C ASP A 354 -2.13 13.16 9.09
N GLY A 355 -1.78 13.01 10.36
CA GLY A 355 -2.80 12.97 11.39
C GLY A 355 -2.32 12.67 12.79
N GLY A 356 -1.04 12.79 13.14
CA GLY A 356 -0.63 12.68 14.54
C GLY A 356 -0.94 11.35 15.26
N TRP A 357 -0.51 11.26 16.51
CA TRP A 357 -0.68 10.06 17.34
C TRP A 357 -1.96 10.09 18.17
N GLU A 358 -2.49 8.90 18.47
CA GLU A 358 -3.80 8.70 19.13
C GLU A 358 -3.92 9.42 20.48
N PRO A 359 -2.91 9.40 21.38
CA PRO A 359 -3.02 10.06 22.69
C PRO A 359 -3.16 11.58 22.62
N MET A 360 -2.83 12.19 21.47
CA MET A 360 -2.95 13.63 21.23
C MET A 360 -4.32 13.99 20.63
N ALA A 361 -5.03 13.01 20.07
CA ALA A 361 -6.34 13.15 19.48
C ALA A 361 -7.45 13.03 20.54
N THR A 362 -7.43 13.83 21.60
CA THR A 362 -8.57 13.85 22.54
C THR A 362 -9.72 14.69 21.96
N ASP A 363 -10.96 14.46 22.39
CA ASP A 363 -12.16 15.08 21.79
C ASP A 363 -12.05 16.61 21.72
N LYS A 364 -11.49 17.23 22.77
CA LYS A 364 -11.32 18.68 22.84
C LYS A 364 -10.35 19.23 21.77
N ALA A 365 -9.30 18.52 21.37
CA ALA A 365 -8.37 18.97 20.31
C ALA A 365 -9.06 18.88 18.98
N VAL A 366 -9.82 17.81 18.78
CA VAL A 366 -10.53 17.59 17.54
C VAL A 366 -11.56 18.71 17.35
N GLU A 367 -12.29 19.08 18.41
CA GLU A 367 -13.18 20.25 18.41
C GLU A 367 -12.44 21.58 18.16
N GLU A 368 -11.32 21.83 18.83
CA GLU A 368 -10.53 23.05 18.60
C GLU A 368 -9.88 23.09 17.22
N CYS A 369 -9.50 21.93 16.67
CA CYS A 369 -9.02 21.80 15.32
C CYS A 369 -10.12 22.18 14.34
N LEU A 370 -11.35 21.68 14.52
CA LEU A 370 -12.47 22.08 13.67
C LEU A 370 -12.75 23.60 13.76
N LYS A 371 -12.69 24.20 14.96
CA LYS A 371 -12.79 25.66 15.12
C LYS A 371 -11.68 26.40 14.37
N PHE A 372 -10.45 25.90 14.48
CA PHE A 372 -9.30 26.45 13.76
C PHE A 372 -9.48 26.35 12.24
N LEU A 373 -9.93 25.19 11.74
CA LEU A 373 -10.24 25.00 10.33
C LEU A 373 -11.31 26.00 9.86
N ARG A 374 -12.42 26.14 10.59
CA ARG A 374 -13.47 27.13 10.30
C ARG A 374 -12.93 28.57 10.28
N GLU A 375 -12.04 28.91 11.20
CA GLU A 375 -11.43 30.23 11.28
C GLU A 375 -10.56 30.52 10.04
N ILE A 376 -9.63 29.63 9.69
CA ILE A 376 -8.70 29.87 8.59
C ILE A 376 -9.37 29.79 7.21
N THR A 377 -10.50 29.09 7.09
CA THR A 377 -11.30 29.04 5.86
C THR A 377 -12.40 30.09 5.82
N GLY A 378 -12.69 30.76 6.95
CA GLY A 378 -13.85 31.65 7.08
C GLY A 378 -15.19 30.93 6.96
N THR A 379 -15.25 29.62 7.24
CA THR A 379 -16.48 28.82 7.15
C THR A 379 -17.39 29.07 8.36
N PRO A 380 -18.61 29.60 8.17
CA PRO A 380 -19.56 29.84 9.26
C PRO A 380 -20.00 28.56 9.97
N GLU A 381 -20.45 28.69 11.22
CA GLU A 381 -21.11 27.61 11.95
C GLU A 381 -22.35 27.11 11.17
N GLY A 382 -22.55 25.79 11.12
CA GLY A 382 -23.61 25.15 10.35
C GLY A 382 -23.29 24.93 8.87
N GLU A 383 -22.20 25.50 8.33
CA GLU A 383 -21.66 25.13 7.02
C GLU A 383 -20.56 24.08 7.16
N LYS A 384 -20.27 23.36 6.07
CA LYS A 384 -19.20 22.35 6.06
C LYS A 384 -17.86 22.96 5.67
N VAL A 385 -16.81 22.64 6.43
CA VAL A 385 -15.43 22.93 6.00
C VAL A 385 -15.09 22.02 4.82
N ARG A 386 -14.60 22.59 3.72
CA ARG A 386 -14.16 21.82 2.54
C ARG A 386 -12.74 21.30 2.76
N VAL A 387 -12.60 19.98 2.85
CA VAL A 387 -11.31 19.29 2.83
C VAL A 387 -11.04 18.84 1.39
N ALA A 388 -10.24 19.63 0.67
CA ALA A 388 -9.89 19.38 -0.73
C ALA A 388 -9.21 18.03 -0.94
N ALA A 389 -8.36 17.63 0.00
CA ALA A 389 -7.71 16.32 0.03
C ALA A 389 -7.25 15.92 1.44
N ILE A 390 -7.20 14.62 1.69
CA ILE A 390 -6.39 14.02 2.75
C ILE A 390 -5.16 13.37 2.09
N TYR A 391 -3.99 13.66 2.62
CA TYR A 391 -2.71 13.07 2.21
C TYR A 391 -2.14 12.23 3.35
N LEU A 392 -1.78 10.97 3.06
CA LEU A 392 -1.10 10.09 4.01
C LEU A 392 0.27 9.68 3.45
N THR A 393 1.32 9.88 4.24
CA THR A 393 2.72 9.63 3.84
C THR A 393 3.08 8.15 3.88
N HIS A 394 2.76 7.45 4.98
CA HIS A 394 3.05 6.02 5.19
C HIS A 394 2.23 5.39 6.35
N PHE A 395 2.62 4.19 6.80
CA PHE A 395 1.80 3.28 7.64
C PHE A 395 1.99 3.35 9.18
N HIS A 396 2.54 4.43 9.74
CA HIS A 396 2.62 4.57 11.20
C HIS A 396 1.39 5.26 11.82
N GLU A 397 1.07 4.90 13.07
CA GLU A 397 -0.15 5.35 13.75
C GLU A 397 -0.17 6.86 14.00
N ASP A 398 1.01 7.42 14.27
CA ASP A 398 1.28 8.85 14.45
C ASP A 398 1.13 9.70 13.18
N HIS A 399 0.69 9.09 12.08
CA HIS A 399 0.34 9.75 10.82
C HIS A 399 -1.16 9.66 10.48
N LEU A 400 -1.98 9.08 11.36
CA LEU A 400 -3.37 8.77 11.06
C LEU A 400 -4.36 9.23 12.13
N ALA A 401 -4.04 9.00 13.40
CA ALA A 401 -5.05 8.83 14.44
C ALA A 401 -5.96 10.06 14.64
N PHE A 402 -5.39 11.26 14.64
CA PHE A 402 -6.12 12.53 14.77
C PHE A 402 -7.03 12.79 13.57
N THR A 403 -6.51 12.64 12.35
CA THR A 403 -7.29 12.85 11.12
C THR A 403 -8.43 11.83 11.03
N GLN A 404 -8.16 10.58 11.40
CA GLN A 404 -9.20 9.56 11.52
C GLN A 404 -10.28 10.00 12.49
N LYS A 405 -9.91 10.44 13.70
CA LYS A 405 -10.89 10.85 14.72
C LYS A 405 -11.69 12.09 14.32
N LEU A 406 -11.05 13.08 13.70
CA LEU A 406 -11.71 14.27 13.14
C LEU A 406 -12.79 13.87 12.13
N VAL A 407 -12.47 12.97 11.19
CA VAL A 407 -13.42 12.47 10.21
C VAL A 407 -14.56 11.66 10.86
N GLU A 408 -14.23 10.82 11.84
CA GLU A 408 -15.22 9.99 12.51
C GLU A 408 -16.23 10.82 13.31
N GLN A 409 -15.76 11.84 14.02
CA GLN A 409 -16.58 12.70 14.90
C GLN A 409 -17.31 13.83 14.14
N HIS A 410 -16.70 14.40 13.10
CA HIS A 410 -17.19 15.63 12.47
C HIS A 410 -17.55 15.49 10.98
N SER A 411 -17.89 14.29 10.50
CA SER A 411 -18.27 14.08 9.09
C SER A 411 -19.49 14.88 8.61
N GLU A 412 -20.34 15.34 9.53
CA GLU A 412 -21.47 16.23 9.21
C GLU A 412 -21.04 17.70 9.06
N GLU A 413 -19.86 18.06 9.55
CA GLU A 413 -19.32 19.42 9.58
C GLU A 413 -18.15 19.63 8.62
N ILE A 414 -17.69 18.56 7.97
CA ILE A 414 -16.67 18.59 6.93
C ILE A 414 -17.16 17.89 5.67
N GLU A 415 -16.54 18.21 4.55
CA GLU A 415 -16.71 17.48 3.29
C GLU A 415 -15.32 17.10 2.76
N VAL A 416 -15.04 15.80 2.63
CA VAL A 416 -13.75 15.31 2.09
C VAL A 416 -13.91 14.96 0.62
N GLU A 417 -13.23 15.69 -0.24
CA GLU A 417 -13.38 15.54 -1.69
C GLU A 417 -12.41 14.52 -2.30
N ARG A 418 -11.22 14.38 -1.71
CA ARG A 418 -10.13 13.54 -2.25
C ARG A 418 -9.33 12.82 -1.17
N LEU A 419 -8.78 11.68 -1.55
CA LEU A 419 -7.77 10.94 -0.82
C LEU A 419 -6.58 10.68 -1.75
N MET A 420 -5.37 10.93 -1.27
CA MET A 420 -4.14 10.59 -1.99
C MET A 420 -3.12 9.97 -1.05
N HIS A 421 -2.54 8.84 -1.45
CA HIS A 421 -1.49 8.16 -0.71
C HIS A 421 -0.74 7.17 -1.60
N ASN A 422 0.42 6.70 -1.17
CA ASN A 422 1.04 5.50 -1.71
C ASN A 422 1.55 4.60 -0.57
N LEU A 423 0.61 3.94 0.12
CA LEU A 423 0.91 3.12 1.29
C LEU A 423 1.27 1.69 0.85
N LEU A 424 2.29 1.09 1.47
CA LEU A 424 2.82 -0.22 1.06
C LEU A 424 1.82 -1.38 1.26
N ALA A 425 1.44 -2.07 0.18
CA ALA A 425 0.49 -3.17 0.26
C ALA A 425 1.01 -4.34 1.13
N GLY A 426 0.15 -4.88 2.00
CA GLY A 426 0.52 -5.94 2.94
C GLY A 426 1.10 -5.44 4.28
N SER A 427 1.29 -4.12 4.42
CA SER A 427 1.73 -3.47 5.67
C SER A 427 0.58 -2.82 6.45
N SER A 428 -0.65 -2.85 5.92
CA SER A 428 -1.81 -2.23 6.59
C SER A 428 -2.04 -2.86 7.95
N ASN A 429 -2.09 -2.01 8.98
CA ASN A 429 -2.70 -2.37 10.24
C ASN A 429 -4.24 -2.22 10.15
N GLY A 430 -4.98 -2.74 11.13
CA GLY A 430 -6.45 -2.66 11.13
C GLY A 430 -7.01 -1.24 11.20
N ALA A 431 -6.25 -0.23 11.64
CA ALA A 431 -6.72 1.14 11.79
C ALA A 431 -6.89 1.84 10.43
N PHE A 432 -5.88 1.81 9.57
CA PHE A 432 -5.96 2.38 8.21
C PHE A 432 -7.07 1.74 7.38
N ALA A 433 -7.23 0.41 7.46
CA ALA A 433 -8.31 -0.32 6.81
C ALA A 433 -9.70 0.19 7.25
N ARG A 434 -9.89 0.41 8.56
CA ARG A 434 -11.13 0.99 9.11
C ARG A 434 -11.33 2.42 8.65
N PHE A 435 -10.28 3.22 8.63
CA PHE A 435 -10.35 4.60 8.18
C PHE A 435 -10.72 4.72 6.70
N GLY A 436 -10.05 3.97 5.81
CA GLY A 436 -10.40 3.93 4.39
C GLY A 436 -11.85 3.52 4.15
N LYS A 437 -12.36 2.54 4.91
CA LYS A 437 -13.79 2.18 4.89
C LYS A 437 -14.71 3.32 5.37
N SER A 438 -14.38 3.94 6.49
CA SER A 438 -15.12 5.07 7.07
C SER A 438 -15.22 6.25 6.09
N LEU A 439 -14.13 6.58 5.41
CA LEU A 439 -14.10 7.62 4.38
C LEU A 439 -15.08 7.33 3.24
N MET A 440 -15.10 6.10 2.72
CA MET A 440 -16.02 5.73 1.63
C MET A 440 -17.49 5.73 2.07
N GLU A 441 -17.77 5.34 3.32
CA GLU A 441 -19.13 5.34 3.88
C GLU A 441 -19.65 6.77 4.10
N LYS A 442 -18.80 7.66 4.61
CA LYS A 442 -19.16 9.06 4.91
C LYS A 442 -19.11 9.97 3.68
N PHE A 443 -18.22 9.70 2.74
CA PHE A 443 -17.99 10.52 1.54
C PHE A 443 -18.04 9.65 0.26
N PRO A 444 -19.24 9.26 -0.21
CA PRO A 444 -19.38 8.32 -1.32
C PRO A 444 -18.89 8.86 -2.68
N THR A 445 -18.66 10.18 -2.79
CA THR A 445 -18.11 10.83 -4.00
C THR A 445 -16.59 11.03 -3.95
N LEU A 446 -15.93 10.56 -2.88
CA LEU A 446 -14.50 10.69 -2.65
C LEU A 446 -13.70 10.18 -3.85
N LYS A 447 -12.83 11.05 -4.36
CA LYS A 447 -11.89 10.74 -5.44
C LYS A 447 -10.59 10.20 -4.86
N PHE A 448 -10.04 9.16 -5.48
CA PHE A 448 -8.79 8.56 -5.02
C PHE A 448 -7.75 8.51 -6.13
N ILE A 449 -6.53 8.89 -5.79
CA ILE A 449 -5.34 8.54 -6.56
C ILE A 449 -4.30 7.90 -5.65
N GLN A 450 -3.61 6.92 -6.21
CA GLN A 450 -2.35 6.48 -5.68
C GLN A 450 -1.24 7.36 -6.24
N LEU A 451 -0.33 7.82 -5.38
CA LEU A 451 0.74 8.75 -5.76
C LEU A 451 1.91 8.01 -6.40
N HIS A 452 2.46 8.52 -7.51
CA HIS A 452 3.63 7.95 -8.19
C HIS A 452 4.75 8.96 -8.34
N THR A 453 6.00 8.51 -8.26
CA THR A 453 7.16 9.39 -8.46
C THR A 453 7.07 10.15 -9.80
N GLY A 454 7.36 11.45 -9.74
CA GLY A 454 7.23 12.45 -10.79
C GLY A 454 5.81 12.85 -11.17
N GLN A 455 4.79 12.38 -10.46
CA GLN A 455 3.40 12.76 -10.72
C GLN A 455 3.19 14.21 -10.27
N LYS A 456 2.48 14.98 -11.10
CA LYS A 456 2.16 16.39 -10.84
C LYS A 456 0.65 16.57 -10.64
N ILE A 457 0.27 17.05 -9.48
CA ILE A 457 -1.11 17.21 -9.02
C ILE A 457 -1.39 18.70 -8.84
N GLN A 458 -2.60 19.13 -9.22
CA GLN A 458 -3.04 20.51 -9.06
C GLN A 458 -4.32 20.54 -8.22
N LEU A 459 -4.28 21.25 -7.09
CA LEU A 459 -5.42 21.49 -6.22
C LEU A 459 -5.52 23.00 -5.97
N ALA A 460 -6.59 23.62 -6.46
CA ALA A 460 -6.78 25.07 -6.42
C ALA A 460 -5.59 25.83 -7.04
N ASP A 461 -4.86 26.62 -6.25
CA ASP A 461 -3.68 27.40 -6.60
C ASP A 461 -2.35 26.70 -6.26
N ALA A 462 -2.40 25.53 -5.61
CA ALA A 462 -1.23 24.77 -5.22
C ALA A 462 -0.93 23.60 -6.19
N THR A 463 0.35 23.45 -6.52
CA THR A 463 0.87 22.33 -7.29
C THR A 463 1.66 21.41 -6.37
N PHE A 464 1.47 20.10 -6.50
CA PHE A 464 2.23 19.08 -5.77
C PHE A 464 2.97 18.18 -6.77
N GLU A 465 4.28 18.03 -6.59
CA GLU A 465 5.12 17.09 -7.33
C GLU A 465 5.54 15.96 -6.40
N VAL A 466 5.24 14.72 -6.78
CA VAL A 466 5.67 13.53 -6.02
C VAL A 466 7.14 13.28 -6.35
N LEU A 467 8.03 13.42 -5.38
CA LEU A 467 9.48 13.30 -5.61
C LEU A 467 10.02 11.90 -5.32
N PHE A 468 9.35 11.15 -4.44
CA PHE A 468 9.76 9.82 -4.02
C PHE A 468 8.55 9.02 -3.53
N THR A 469 8.53 7.72 -3.85
CA THR A 469 7.62 6.73 -3.26
C THR A 469 8.39 5.43 -2.98
N HIS A 470 7.76 4.51 -2.24
CA HIS A 470 8.35 3.19 -2.02
C HIS A 470 8.58 2.40 -3.33
N GLU A 471 7.98 2.79 -4.45
CA GLU A 471 8.17 2.14 -5.75
C GLU A 471 9.59 2.33 -6.28
N ASP A 472 10.27 3.40 -5.86
CA ASP A 472 11.66 3.68 -6.20
C ASP A 472 12.62 2.68 -5.56
N LEU A 473 12.18 1.94 -4.54
CA LEU A 473 12.98 0.91 -3.86
C LEU A 473 12.99 -0.44 -4.61
N TYR A 474 12.12 -0.63 -5.61
CA TYR A 474 11.90 -1.92 -6.27
C TYR A 474 13.02 -2.45 -7.18
N THR A 475 14.20 -1.86 -7.17
CA THR A 475 15.34 -2.34 -7.95
C THR A 475 16.60 -2.57 -7.15
N ARG A 476 16.63 -2.14 -5.89
CA ARG A 476 17.84 -2.20 -5.06
C ARG A 476 18.10 -3.57 -4.43
N THR A 477 17.36 -4.61 -4.82
CA THR A 477 17.29 -5.82 -4.01
C THR A 477 17.25 -7.11 -4.82
N ASP A 478 18.37 -7.83 -4.81
CA ASP A 478 18.38 -9.29 -4.81
C ASP A 478 17.65 -9.87 -3.58
N LEU A 479 17.31 -9.01 -2.59
CA LEU A 479 16.64 -9.38 -1.36
C LEU A 479 15.26 -10.00 -1.62
N PRO A 480 14.89 -11.07 -0.90
CA PRO A 480 13.58 -11.73 -1.04
C PRO A 480 12.43 -10.76 -0.71
N LEU A 481 11.24 -10.93 -1.32
CA LEU A 481 10.03 -10.13 -1.02
C LEU A 481 9.73 -9.98 0.49
N LYS A 482 10.18 -10.94 1.31
CA LYS A 482 10.11 -10.88 2.77
C LYS A 482 10.84 -9.66 3.33
N SER A 483 11.95 -9.23 2.73
CA SER A 483 12.66 -8.02 3.13
C SER A 483 11.86 -6.77 2.86
N ILE A 484 11.10 -6.68 1.74
CA ILE A 484 10.17 -5.60 1.35
C ILE A 484 9.06 -5.37 2.37
N ASN A 485 8.53 -6.45 2.95
CA ASN A 485 7.51 -6.35 3.99
C ASN A 485 8.10 -6.23 5.41
N THR A 486 9.41 -6.34 5.58
CA THR A 486 10.12 -6.04 6.84
C THR A 486 10.88 -4.72 6.77
N PHE A 487 10.63 -3.87 5.76
CA PHE A 487 11.18 -2.51 5.77
C PHE A 487 10.55 -1.77 6.94
N ASP A 488 11.39 -1.02 7.64
CA ASP A 488 10.94 0.12 8.42
C ASP A 488 10.04 0.99 7.52
N GLN A 489 8.79 1.17 7.95
CA GLN A 489 7.74 1.79 7.15
C GLN A 489 8.04 3.26 6.85
N ASN A 490 8.92 3.90 7.61
CA ASN A 490 9.43 5.23 7.34
C ASN A 490 10.08 5.34 5.95
N ASN A 491 10.75 4.29 5.48
CA ASN A 491 11.32 4.22 4.13
C ASN A 491 10.26 4.20 3.02
N SER A 492 8.99 3.95 3.36
CA SER A 492 7.87 4.02 2.43
C SER A 492 7.19 5.39 2.37
N SER A 493 7.65 6.36 3.16
CA SER A 493 7.15 7.74 3.15
C SER A 493 7.17 8.33 1.74
N THR A 494 5.98 8.70 1.26
CA THR A 494 5.86 9.48 0.03
C THR A 494 6.36 10.91 0.29
N MET A 495 7.17 11.44 -0.61
CA MET A 495 7.69 12.81 -0.52
C MET A 495 7.02 13.71 -1.55
N LEU A 496 6.53 14.86 -1.12
CA LEU A 496 5.91 15.87 -1.99
C LEU A 496 6.72 17.17 -1.98
N LYS A 497 6.92 17.77 -3.14
CA LYS A 497 7.26 19.18 -3.27
C LYS A 497 6.02 19.96 -3.63
N MET A 498 5.56 20.83 -2.72
CA MET A 498 4.46 21.75 -3.00
C MET A 498 5.00 23.06 -3.54
N THR A 499 4.31 23.65 -4.51
CA THR A 499 4.50 25.05 -4.94
C THR A 499 3.20 25.82 -4.76
N MET A 500 3.28 26.98 -4.11
CA MET A 500 2.14 27.85 -3.82
C MET A 500 2.59 29.31 -3.92
N ASN A 501 1.96 30.10 -4.79
CA ASN A 501 2.32 31.50 -5.06
C ASN A 501 3.83 31.73 -5.29
N GLY A 502 4.47 30.83 -6.03
CA GLY A 502 5.90 30.91 -6.37
C GLY A 502 6.86 30.45 -5.26
N ARG A 503 6.35 29.99 -4.11
CA ARG A 503 7.14 29.44 -3.00
C ARG A 503 7.02 27.94 -2.92
N THR A 504 8.08 27.30 -2.45
CA THR A 504 8.25 25.85 -2.49
C THR A 504 8.43 25.27 -1.09
N PHE A 505 7.72 24.17 -0.84
CA PHE A 505 7.71 23.45 0.42
C PHE A 505 8.07 21.99 0.14
N LEU A 506 8.95 21.41 0.93
CA LEU A 506 9.29 19.99 0.85
C LEU A 506 8.70 19.25 2.06
N LEU A 507 7.78 18.33 1.76
CA LEU A 507 7.01 17.55 2.71
C LEU A 507 7.50 16.10 2.65
N THR A 508 8.14 15.63 3.73
CA THR A 508 8.96 14.42 3.67
C THR A 508 8.37 13.22 4.42
N GLY A 509 7.32 13.43 5.21
CA GLY A 509 6.90 12.42 6.20
C GLY A 509 8.09 11.99 7.06
N ASP A 510 8.25 10.67 7.21
CA ASP A 510 9.33 10.08 7.99
C ASP A 510 10.44 9.48 7.14
N TRP A 511 10.62 9.97 5.92
CA TRP A 511 11.65 9.45 5.03
C TRP A 511 13.03 9.37 5.71
N SER A 512 13.57 8.16 5.88
CA SER A 512 14.73 7.92 6.74
C SER A 512 16.08 7.81 6.02
N GLY A 513 16.13 8.02 4.71
CA GLY A 513 17.36 7.89 3.93
C GLY A 513 17.96 6.46 3.83
N GLY A 514 17.31 5.45 4.42
CA GLY A 514 17.63 4.03 4.28
C GLY A 514 18.65 3.50 5.28
N HIS A 515 18.74 4.03 6.50
CA HIS A 515 19.87 3.74 7.40
C HIS A 515 19.55 3.00 8.70
N GLU A 516 18.30 2.57 8.95
CA GLU A 516 17.94 2.07 10.29
C GLU A 516 18.40 0.65 10.65
N ASP A 517 19.03 -0.09 9.74
CA ASP A 517 19.63 -1.40 10.06
C ASP A 517 21.16 -1.29 10.06
N ARG A 518 21.71 -0.60 11.08
CA ARG A 518 23.15 -0.26 11.23
C ARG A 518 24.11 -1.46 11.05
N ASP A 519 23.64 -2.70 11.12
CA ASP A 519 24.49 -3.90 11.03
C ASP A 519 23.98 -5.07 10.14
N LYS A 520 22.80 -5.00 9.48
CA LYS A 520 22.23 -6.22 8.86
C LYS A 520 21.86 -6.19 7.38
N TYR A 521 21.56 -5.04 6.80
CA TYR A 521 21.30 -4.95 5.35
C TYR A 521 21.85 -3.64 4.81
N GLU A 522 22.70 -3.72 3.78
CA GLU A 522 23.26 -2.56 3.09
C GLU A 522 22.15 -1.77 2.35
N TYR A 523 21.36 -0.98 3.07
CA TYR A 523 20.47 0.02 2.47
C TYR A 523 21.19 1.35 2.20
N LYS A 524 22.52 1.30 2.06
CA LYS A 524 23.37 2.41 1.60
C LYS A 524 22.99 2.77 0.17
N GLY A 525 22.04 3.68 0.00
CA GLY A 525 21.68 4.17 -1.33
C GLY A 525 20.36 4.89 -1.49
N MET A 526 19.44 4.89 -0.51
CA MET A 526 18.16 5.60 -0.67
C MET A 526 18.33 7.10 -0.79
N GLU A 527 19.06 7.70 0.15
CA GLU A 527 19.47 9.10 0.02
C GLU A 527 20.24 9.34 -1.28
N ALA A 528 21.26 8.53 -1.56
CA ALA A 528 22.11 8.72 -2.74
C ALA A 528 21.34 8.69 -4.07
N SER A 529 20.43 7.73 -4.30
CA SER A 529 19.68 7.76 -5.56
C SER A 529 18.64 8.87 -5.60
N LEU A 530 18.02 9.26 -4.49
CA LEU A 530 17.13 10.42 -4.50
C LEU A 530 17.92 11.67 -4.91
N LEU A 531 19.08 11.90 -4.28
CA LEU A 531 19.97 13.01 -4.60
C LEU A 531 20.44 12.96 -6.07
N ASN A 532 20.82 11.78 -6.57
CA ASN A 532 21.25 11.60 -7.95
C ASN A 532 20.09 11.85 -8.93
N ALA A 533 18.92 11.27 -8.68
CA ALA A 533 17.73 11.42 -9.53
C ALA A 533 17.27 12.88 -9.60
N MET A 534 17.48 13.65 -8.53
CA MET A 534 17.08 15.06 -8.43
C MET A 534 18.21 16.04 -8.79
N LYS A 535 19.36 15.55 -9.27
CA LYS A 535 20.48 16.40 -9.68
C LYS A 535 20.23 17.03 -11.05
N LEU A 536 20.32 18.35 -11.13
CA LEU A 536 20.16 19.13 -12.35
C LEU A 536 21.46 19.17 -13.16
N SER A 537 21.34 19.55 -14.43
CA SER A 537 22.45 19.58 -15.40
C SER A 537 23.56 20.57 -15.04
N ASP A 538 23.22 21.64 -14.31
CA ASP A 538 24.17 22.62 -13.77
C ASP A 538 24.82 22.17 -12.44
N GLY A 539 24.48 20.97 -11.97
CA GLY A 539 24.96 20.39 -10.72
C GLY A 539 24.20 20.82 -9.47
N THR A 540 23.19 21.68 -9.60
CA THR A 540 22.29 22.04 -8.49
C THR A 540 21.25 20.95 -8.24
N SER A 541 20.49 21.08 -7.15
CA SER A 541 19.51 20.09 -6.71
C SER A 541 18.09 20.58 -6.95
N TYR A 542 17.25 19.75 -7.58
CA TYR A 542 15.82 20.01 -7.72
C TYR A 542 15.08 19.95 -6.37
N LEU A 543 15.71 19.36 -5.33
CA LEU A 543 15.15 19.33 -3.98
C LEU A 543 15.17 20.70 -3.30
N LYS A 544 15.87 21.70 -3.86
CA LYS A 544 15.93 23.03 -3.27
C LYS A 544 14.53 23.58 -2.99
N CYS A 545 14.27 24.02 -1.76
CA CYS A 545 12.99 24.59 -1.36
C CYS A 545 13.13 25.83 -0.46
N ASP A 546 12.05 26.59 -0.27
CA ASP A 546 12.02 27.69 0.70
C ASP A 546 11.75 27.13 2.13
N VAL A 547 10.86 26.15 2.24
CA VAL A 547 10.42 25.57 3.53
C VAL A 547 10.59 24.05 3.53
N LEU A 548 11.25 23.50 4.56
CA LEU A 548 11.45 22.07 4.74
C LEU A 548 10.71 21.56 5.98
N GLN A 549 9.83 20.57 5.81
CA GLN A 549 9.46 19.66 6.89
C GLN A 549 10.63 18.69 7.11
N ILE A 550 11.30 18.76 8.27
CA ILE A 550 12.39 17.85 8.59
C ILE A 550 11.83 16.43 8.76
N PRO A 551 12.40 15.42 8.10
CA PRO A 551 11.85 14.08 8.15
C PRO A 551 12.00 13.44 9.52
N HIS A 552 11.06 12.54 9.83
CA HIS A 552 11.14 11.60 10.94
C HIS A 552 11.40 12.31 12.26
N HIS A 553 10.66 13.40 12.51
CA HIS A 553 10.73 14.13 13.78
C HIS A 553 12.14 14.63 14.15
N ALA A 554 13.02 14.80 13.16
CA ALA A 554 14.44 15.12 13.32
C ALA A 554 15.27 14.07 14.09
N ILE A 555 14.86 12.80 14.11
CA ILE A 555 15.59 11.71 14.79
C ILE A 555 16.64 11.04 13.90
N ASN A 556 16.63 11.31 12.58
CA ASN A 556 17.67 10.85 11.67
C ASN A 556 18.92 11.71 11.82
N ASP A 557 20.05 11.17 12.28
CA ASP A 557 21.31 11.92 12.47
C ASP A 557 22.30 11.81 11.29
N TRP A 558 21.84 11.29 10.15
CA TRP A 558 22.65 10.97 8.98
C TRP A 558 22.20 11.64 7.67
N ILE A 559 21.23 12.58 7.73
CA ILE A 559 20.64 13.22 6.54
C ILE A 559 21.30 14.56 6.15
N ASP A 560 22.54 14.78 6.57
CA ASP A 560 23.29 16.02 6.29
C ASP A 560 23.42 16.31 4.78
N ASN A 561 23.59 15.27 3.96
CA ASN A 561 23.71 15.46 2.51
C ASN A 561 22.37 15.84 1.90
N PHE A 562 21.28 15.24 2.36
CA PHE A 562 19.92 15.65 2.04
C PHE A 562 19.67 17.11 2.44
N ILE A 563 19.95 17.51 3.69
CA ILE A 563 19.76 18.90 4.13
C ILE A 563 20.55 19.88 3.25
N LYS A 564 21.81 19.57 2.90
CA LYS A 564 22.62 20.40 1.99
C LYS A 564 22.06 20.48 0.57
N ALA A 565 21.43 19.40 0.09
CA ALA A 565 20.83 19.37 -1.24
C ALA A 565 19.46 20.07 -1.28
N VAL A 566 18.74 20.10 -0.15
CA VAL A 566 17.48 20.83 0.00
C VAL A 566 17.72 22.33 0.24
N ASP A 567 18.79 22.69 0.94
CA ASP A 567 19.19 24.08 1.16
C ASP A 567 18.01 25.03 1.54
N PRO A 568 17.19 24.69 2.55
CA PRO A 568 15.98 25.47 2.87
C PRO A 568 16.31 26.82 3.50
N ASP A 569 15.33 27.72 3.54
CA ASP A 569 15.37 28.98 4.30
C ASP A 569 14.73 28.82 5.69
N ILE A 570 13.69 27.99 5.76
CA ILE A 570 12.91 27.70 6.96
C ILE A 570 12.82 26.19 7.16
N ALA A 571 12.95 25.73 8.40
CA ALA A 571 12.76 24.33 8.77
C ALA A 571 11.65 24.17 9.82
N PHE A 572 10.74 23.24 9.57
CA PHE A 572 9.73 22.78 10.51
C PHE A 572 10.12 21.39 11.02
N ILE A 573 10.24 21.25 12.33
CA ILE A 573 10.52 20.00 13.02
C ILE A 573 9.20 19.53 13.64
N PRO A 574 8.58 18.42 13.15
CA PRO A 574 7.29 17.93 13.64
C PRO A 574 7.41 17.19 14.99
N GLN A 575 8.13 17.80 15.93
CA GLN A 575 8.42 17.31 17.27
C GLN A 575 8.47 18.49 18.23
N GLN A 576 8.10 18.31 19.50
CA GLN A 576 8.28 19.35 20.51
C GLN A 576 9.74 19.56 20.90
N ASP A 577 10.05 20.80 21.26
CA ASP A 577 11.38 21.20 21.75
C ASP A 577 11.73 20.65 23.14
N ALA A 578 10.71 20.24 23.92
CA ALA A 578 10.83 19.92 25.34
C ALA A 578 11.13 18.44 25.66
N SER A 579 11.12 17.53 24.67
CA SER A 579 10.97 16.08 24.94
C SER A 579 12.13 15.19 24.53
N PHE A 580 13.34 15.73 24.43
CA PHE A 580 14.46 14.92 24.00
C PHE A 580 15.08 14.13 25.16
N ASP A 581 14.88 12.80 25.16
CA ASP A 581 15.82 11.88 25.81
C ASP A 581 17.22 12.03 25.16
N GLN A 582 18.28 11.64 25.86
CA GLN A 582 19.68 11.90 25.51
C GLN A 582 20.06 11.43 24.09
N LEU A 583 19.41 10.36 23.58
CA LEU A 583 19.62 9.84 22.22
C LEU A 583 18.96 10.69 21.12
N ALA A 584 17.68 11.05 21.27
CA ALA A 584 16.99 11.94 20.33
C ALA A 584 17.56 13.37 20.38
N HIS A 585 18.10 13.77 21.54
CA HIS A 585 18.73 15.07 21.74
C HIS A 585 19.97 15.27 20.87
N ASP A 586 20.77 14.22 20.66
CA ASP A 586 21.96 14.30 19.81
C ASP A 586 21.59 14.32 18.33
N CYS A 587 20.63 13.51 17.89
CA CYS A 587 20.12 13.55 16.51
C CYS A 587 19.56 14.92 16.16
N PHE A 588 18.74 15.47 17.05
CA PHE A 588 18.20 16.82 16.92
C PHE A 588 19.31 17.88 16.77
N LYS A 589 20.31 17.87 17.67
CA LYS A 589 21.44 18.80 17.60
C LYS A 589 22.20 18.67 16.29
N ASN A 590 22.33 17.47 15.75
CA ASN A 590 23.02 17.24 14.49
C ASN A 590 22.22 17.83 13.32
N ASN A 591 20.90 17.64 13.28
CA ASN A 591 20.04 18.29 12.28
C ASN A 591 20.11 19.82 12.35
N VAL A 592 20.04 20.41 13.55
CA VAL A 592 20.20 21.87 13.71
C VAL A 592 21.59 22.34 13.29
N LYS A 593 22.66 21.61 13.61
CA LYS A 593 24.01 21.93 13.12
C LYS A 593 24.08 21.85 11.59
N ALA A 594 23.45 20.87 10.97
CA ALA A 594 23.40 20.72 9.52
C ALA A 594 22.69 21.92 8.88
N LEU A 595 21.53 22.32 9.41
CA LEU A 595 20.78 23.52 8.99
C LEU A 595 21.61 24.81 9.18
N ASN A 596 22.22 24.99 10.34
CA ASN A 596 23.09 26.14 10.62
C ASN A 596 24.31 26.18 9.67
N SER A 597 24.84 25.02 9.26
CA SER A 597 25.99 24.94 8.35
C SER A 597 25.70 25.46 6.93
N ILE A 598 24.42 25.52 6.55
CA ILE A 598 23.94 26.07 5.28
C ILE A 598 23.22 27.43 5.44
N GLY A 599 23.39 28.06 6.62
CA GLY A 599 22.93 29.44 6.88
C GLY A 599 21.48 29.61 7.31
N VAL A 600 20.75 28.53 7.64
CA VAL A 600 19.45 28.64 8.33
C VAL A 600 19.73 29.07 9.76
N THR A 601 19.12 30.16 10.24
CA THR A 601 19.32 30.61 11.63
C THR A 601 18.33 29.91 12.57
N ASN A 602 18.65 29.86 13.87
CA ASN A 602 17.77 29.22 14.86
C ASN A 602 16.36 29.84 14.88
N GLU A 603 16.22 31.14 14.57
CA GLU A 603 14.93 31.85 14.50
C GLU A 603 14.05 31.41 13.32
N ASN A 604 14.61 30.66 12.36
CA ASN A 604 13.91 30.07 11.23
C ASN A 604 13.74 28.53 11.38
N ILE A 605 13.94 28.00 12.59
CA ILE A 605 13.76 26.57 12.90
C ILE A 605 12.63 26.44 13.92
N PHE A 606 11.47 25.96 13.46
CA PHE A 606 10.25 25.91 14.25
C PHE A 606 9.90 24.48 14.65
N PHE A 607 9.46 24.31 15.91
CA PHE A 607 9.07 23.03 16.49
C PHE A 607 7.58 23.02 16.69
N SER A 608 6.94 21.90 16.42
CA SER A 608 5.54 21.71 16.79
C SER A 608 5.36 21.59 18.31
N GLY A 609 4.13 21.35 18.75
CA GLY A 609 3.80 21.18 20.15
C GLY A 609 3.36 22.47 20.81
N ARG A 610 4.27 23.41 21.12
CA ARG A 610 3.92 24.63 21.88
C ARG A 610 3.03 25.60 21.11
N TYR A 611 3.24 25.69 19.81
CA TYR A 611 2.53 26.62 18.95
C TYR A 611 2.15 25.95 17.64
N THR A 612 0.96 26.28 17.15
CA THR A 612 0.65 26.12 15.73
C THR A 612 1.37 27.24 15.00
N TYR A 613 2.34 26.89 14.16
CA TYR A 613 3.04 27.83 13.31
C TYR A 613 2.42 27.85 11.92
N GLY A 614 2.23 29.04 11.36
CA GLY A 614 1.60 29.23 10.05
C GLY A 614 2.41 30.16 9.16
N ILE A 615 2.71 29.72 7.94
CA ILE A 615 3.28 30.56 6.88
C ILE A 615 2.18 30.90 5.89
N THR A 616 1.76 32.15 5.86
CA THR A 616 0.89 32.66 4.79
C THR A 616 1.73 33.13 3.62
N VAL A 617 1.40 32.69 2.41
CA VAL A 617 2.07 33.07 1.17
C VAL A 617 1.12 33.95 0.36
N ALA A 618 1.43 35.24 0.27
CA ALA A 618 0.70 36.20 -0.55
C ALA A 618 0.92 35.94 -2.05
N LEU A 619 0.07 36.53 -2.90
CA LEU A 619 0.13 36.34 -4.36
C LEU A 619 1.45 36.79 -5.01
N ASP A 620 2.15 37.75 -4.41
CA ASP A 620 3.47 38.20 -4.85
C ASP A 620 4.61 37.31 -4.36
N GLY A 621 4.30 36.22 -3.65
CA GLY A 621 5.25 35.30 -3.05
C GLY A 621 5.80 35.79 -1.70
N THR A 622 5.30 36.89 -1.14
CA THR A 622 5.70 37.31 0.22
C THR A 622 5.20 36.30 1.24
N MET A 623 6.10 35.80 2.08
CA MET A 623 5.77 34.87 3.17
C MET A 623 5.76 35.58 4.52
N THR A 624 4.67 35.39 5.27
CA THR A 624 4.50 35.95 6.61
C THR A 624 4.30 34.82 7.61
N LEU A 625 5.12 34.81 8.66
CA LEU A 625 4.99 33.87 9.75
C LEU A 625 3.98 34.38 10.79
N SER A 626 3.13 33.47 11.22
CA SER A 626 2.20 33.61 12.32
C SER A 626 2.37 32.44 13.26
N TYR A 627 2.01 32.64 14.52
CA TYR A 627 1.95 31.55 15.49
C TYR A 627 0.75 31.75 16.40
N ARG A 628 0.24 30.64 16.93
CA ARG A 628 -0.81 30.64 17.94
C ARG A 628 -0.46 29.61 19.00
N GLY A 629 -0.63 29.96 20.27
CA GLY A 629 -0.53 29.00 21.36
C GLY A 629 -1.57 27.88 21.22
N ILE A 630 -1.30 26.73 21.83
CA ILE A 630 -2.24 25.61 21.83
C ILE A 630 -3.60 26.07 22.38
N ALA A 631 -4.66 25.93 21.59
CA ALA A 631 -6.03 26.10 22.06
C ALA A 631 -6.55 24.76 22.60
N GLY A 632 -7.30 24.79 23.71
CA GLY A 632 -8.10 23.63 24.12
C GLY A 632 -7.54 22.68 25.18
N TYR A 633 -6.51 22.98 25.99
CA TYR A 633 -5.95 21.96 26.90
C TYR A 633 -5.63 22.36 28.35
N ASP A 634 -5.59 21.34 29.22
CA ASP A 634 -5.67 21.35 30.70
C ASP A 634 -4.42 21.93 31.40
N ASP A 635 -4.57 22.45 32.62
CA ASP A 635 -3.52 23.05 33.46
C ASP A 635 -2.29 22.13 33.67
N ALA A 636 -2.48 20.82 33.48
CA ALA A 636 -1.44 19.80 33.54
C ALA A 636 -0.34 19.96 32.48
N TYR A 637 -0.67 20.32 31.22
CA TYR A 637 0.35 20.51 30.17
C TYR A 637 1.23 21.73 30.47
N LYS A 638 0.61 22.82 30.91
CA LYS A 638 1.32 24.01 31.37
C LYS A 638 2.31 23.67 32.48
N THR A 639 1.84 22.94 33.49
CA THR A 639 2.66 22.53 34.65
C THR A 639 3.80 21.57 34.29
N LEU A 640 3.59 20.66 33.32
CA LEU A 640 4.53 19.57 33.02
C LEU A 640 5.53 19.92 31.92
N VAL A 641 5.18 20.82 31.01
CA VAL A 641 6.00 21.16 29.83
C VAL A 641 6.38 22.64 29.84
N LEU A 642 5.40 23.54 29.77
CA LEU A 642 5.67 24.98 29.61
C LEU A 642 6.39 25.59 30.81
N ASP A 643 6.06 25.16 32.03
CA ASP A 643 6.69 25.66 33.27
C ASP A 643 8.06 25.01 33.55
N LYS A 644 8.39 23.87 32.89
CA LYS A 644 9.63 23.12 33.14
C LYS A 644 10.72 23.34 32.10
N TYR A 645 10.34 23.65 30.86
CA TYR A 645 11.27 23.74 29.74
C TYR A 645 11.12 25.10 29.05
N GLU A 646 12.24 25.79 28.86
CA GLU A 646 12.29 26.98 28.02
C GLU A 646 12.09 26.60 26.55
N PRO A 647 11.43 27.45 25.74
CA PRO A 647 11.29 27.20 24.31
C PRO A 647 12.65 27.27 23.62
N PHE A 648 12.81 26.57 22.48
CA PHE A 648 14.05 26.60 21.71
C PHE A 648 14.43 28.03 21.26
N HIS A 649 13.43 28.82 20.86
CA HIS A 649 13.50 30.28 20.78
C HIS A 649 12.11 30.86 21.04
N GLU A 650 12.05 32.14 21.43
CA GLU A 650 10.78 32.86 21.50
C GLU A 650 10.21 33.05 20.09
N PRO A 651 8.94 32.71 19.83
CA PRO A 651 8.35 32.92 18.52
C PRO A 651 8.19 34.42 18.23
N GLN A 652 8.52 34.83 17.00
CA GLN A 652 8.31 36.20 16.53
C GLN A 652 7.40 36.18 15.31
N SER A 653 6.40 37.05 15.27
CA SER A 653 5.56 37.23 14.08
C SER A 653 6.15 38.29 13.16
N GLY A 654 5.91 38.13 11.86
CA GLY A 654 6.34 39.12 10.88
C GLY A 654 6.70 38.54 9.52
N VAL A 655 7.20 39.42 8.66
CA VAL A 655 7.79 39.02 7.38
C VAL A 655 9.07 38.24 7.68
N VAL A 656 9.16 37.02 7.16
CA VAL A 656 10.35 36.19 7.38
C VAL A 656 11.43 36.65 6.39
N PRO A 657 12.65 37.00 6.85
CA PRO A 657 13.74 37.32 5.94
C PRO A 657 14.26 36.04 5.24
N PHE A 658 14.51 36.13 3.94
CA PHE A 658 15.04 35.05 3.09
C PHE A 658 16.48 35.33 2.67
N LYS A 659 17.27 34.27 2.45
CA LYS A 659 18.67 34.36 1.98
C LYS A 659 18.79 34.48 0.46
#